data_AF-A0A0D3B9S9-F1
#
_entry.id   AF-A0A0D3B9S9-F1
#
_cell.length_a   1.000
_cell.length_b   1.000
_cell.length_c   1.000
_cell.angle_alpha   90.00
_cell.angle_beta   90.00
_cell.angle_gamma   90.00
#
_symmetry.space_group_name_H-M   'P 1'
#
loop_
_entity.id
_entity.type
_entity.pdbx_description
1 polymer ?
#
loop_
_entity_poly.entity_id
_entity_poly.type
_entity_poly.pdbx_seq_one_letter_code
_entity_poly.pdbx_strand_id
1 'polypeptide(L)'
;MAITRATSGPAYPERFYAAASYVGLDGSDSSAKHVSSKFSNDTALIFYALYQQATVGPCNTRKPSAWRPVEQSKWKSWQGLGTMPSIEAMRLFVKILEEENPDWYSSEFTDIPDPVVDVQINQTKDEPVVENGNSLSETKTVSAENGRLSETQDKDVVSEDPNTVSVYNQWTAPQTSGQRPKARYEHGAAVIQDKMYIYGGNHNGRYLGDLHALDFKNWTWSRVETKVATESEETSPTLLSPCAGHTLIPWDNKLLSIGGHTKNPSESMQGVPHLRGSFPWARLGSGPLHPGGLYLGWGQGLTPMKIFDTRTCTWSMLKTYGKPPVSRGGQSVTIVGKTLVIFGGQDAKRSLLNDLHVLDLETMTWDEIDAIGASPSPRSDHAAAVHAERYLLIFGGCSHATCFGDLHVLDLQTMEWSRPAQQGEAPTPRSGHAGLTIGENWFIVGGGDNKSGASESAVLNMSTLTWSVVASVEGRVPLASEGLSLVVSSYNGEDVLVAFGGYNGRYNNEINLLKPSHKSTLQPKTLEAPLPVSLSAVNNATTRDIESEVEVSQESRVREIVMDNANAGSKVEGNSEHIIAILKSEKEELEASLNKEQMQTLQLRQELTEGESRNTDLNKELQSVRGQLATEQSRCFKLEVDVAELRQKLQTLETLQKELELLQRQKAVSEQAASNTKRQSSGGVWGWLAGSPHEKDDSP
;
A
#
# COMPACT_ATOMS: atom_id res chain seq x y z
N MET A 1 6.79 0.20 -36.78
CA MET A 1 6.64 -1.10 -36.09
C MET A 1 7.91 -1.92 -36.30
N ALA A 2 8.73 -2.09 -35.26
CA ALA A 2 9.77 -3.11 -35.26
C ALA A 2 9.32 -4.20 -34.29
N ILE A 3 8.91 -5.36 -34.81
CA ILE A 3 8.56 -6.50 -33.97
C ILE A 3 9.88 -7.12 -33.50
N THR A 4 10.29 -6.82 -32.28
CA THR A 4 11.34 -7.55 -31.58
C THR A 4 10.90 -9.00 -31.46
N ARG A 5 11.46 -9.86 -32.32
CA ARG A 5 11.38 -11.32 -32.17
C ARG A 5 11.88 -11.68 -30.79
N ALA A 6 10.99 -12.08 -29.90
CA ALA A 6 11.38 -12.77 -28.68
C ALA A 6 12.10 -14.06 -29.12
N THR A 7 13.41 -14.12 -28.91
CA THR A 7 14.18 -15.34 -29.05
C THR A 7 13.66 -16.33 -28.01
N SER A 8 12.92 -17.34 -28.48
CA SER A 8 12.49 -18.44 -27.63
C SER A 8 13.73 -19.22 -27.22
N GLY A 9 14.28 -18.89 -26.05
CA GLY A 9 15.34 -19.66 -25.42
C GLY A 9 14.95 -21.12 -25.23
N PRO A 10 15.92 -22.00 -24.91
CA PRO A 10 15.72 -23.44 -24.82
C PRO A 10 14.55 -23.83 -23.91
N ALA A 11 14.02 -25.03 -24.16
CA ALA A 11 13.02 -25.62 -23.29
C ALA A 11 13.60 -25.96 -21.90
N TYR A 12 12.73 -26.42 -21.01
CA TYR A 12 13.18 -27.10 -19.79
C TYR A 12 13.33 -28.59 -20.09
N PRO A 13 14.41 -29.24 -19.63
CA PRO A 13 15.35 -28.77 -18.59
C PRO A 13 16.59 -28.00 -19.10
N GLU A 14 16.81 -27.88 -20.41
CA GLU A 14 18.06 -27.34 -20.99
C GLU A 14 18.35 -25.90 -20.53
N ARG A 15 17.33 -25.03 -20.50
CA ARG A 15 17.43 -23.65 -19.99
C ARG A 15 17.84 -23.59 -18.52
N PHE A 16 17.45 -24.57 -17.72
CA PHE A 16 17.86 -24.68 -16.32
C PHE A 16 19.33 -25.11 -16.21
N TYR A 17 19.80 -26.04 -17.04
CA TYR A 17 21.21 -26.44 -17.02
C TYR A 17 22.15 -25.34 -17.53
N ALA A 18 21.74 -24.58 -18.56
CA ALA A 18 22.45 -23.38 -18.98
C ALA A 18 22.53 -22.34 -17.84
N ALA A 19 21.39 -22.04 -17.19
CA ALA A 19 21.37 -21.15 -16.01
C ALA A 19 22.25 -21.66 -14.87
N ALA A 20 22.27 -22.97 -14.62
CA ALA A 20 23.12 -23.58 -13.60
C ALA A 20 24.61 -23.49 -13.94
N SER A 21 24.99 -23.62 -15.22
CA SER A 21 26.37 -23.41 -15.69
C SER A 21 26.81 -21.95 -15.52
N TYR A 22 25.98 -20.98 -15.94
CA TYR A 22 26.23 -19.55 -15.75
C TYR A 22 26.48 -19.14 -14.28
N VAL A 23 25.75 -19.79 -13.36
CA VAL A 23 25.86 -19.63 -11.89
C VAL A 23 27.01 -20.45 -11.29
N GLY A 24 27.61 -21.38 -12.04
CA GLY A 24 28.74 -22.23 -11.61
C GLY A 24 28.35 -23.40 -10.71
N LEU A 25 27.20 -24.03 -10.99
CA LEU A 25 26.66 -25.19 -10.27
C LEU A 25 26.64 -26.48 -11.10
N ASP A 26 27.12 -26.45 -12.35
CA ASP A 26 27.14 -27.60 -13.28
C ASP A 26 28.22 -28.67 -12.97
N GLY A 27 29.16 -28.38 -12.07
CA GLY A 27 30.25 -29.28 -11.71
C GLY A 27 31.51 -29.16 -12.60
N SER A 28 31.60 -28.12 -13.44
CA SER A 28 32.82 -27.81 -14.19
C SER A 28 33.91 -27.23 -13.27
N ASP A 29 35.01 -27.97 -13.11
CA ASP A 29 36.02 -27.72 -12.06
C ASP A 29 37.02 -26.56 -12.39
N SER A 30 36.62 -25.62 -13.25
CA SER A 30 37.47 -24.53 -13.76
C SER A 30 37.03 -23.12 -13.30
N SER A 31 35.84 -22.95 -12.72
CA SER A 31 35.29 -21.63 -12.35
C SER A 31 34.94 -21.45 -10.87
N ALA A 32 35.18 -22.46 -10.01
CA ALA A 32 34.75 -22.48 -8.60
C ALA A 32 35.30 -21.34 -7.69
N LYS A 33 36.20 -20.48 -8.20
CA LYS A 33 36.65 -19.24 -7.54
C LYS A 33 35.84 -17.99 -7.90
N HIS A 34 34.96 -18.03 -8.91
CA HIS A 34 34.17 -16.88 -9.39
C HIS A 34 32.72 -16.84 -8.92
N VAL A 35 32.18 -17.94 -8.36
CA VAL A 35 30.75 -18.00 -7.96
C VAL A 35 30.40 -17.01 -6.85
N SER A 36 31.31 -16.78 -5.88
CA SER A 36 31.04 -15.87 -4.76
C SER A 36 31.23 -14.38 -5.07
N SER A 37 31.58 -14.00 -6.30
CA SER A 37 31.71 -12.59 -6.70
C SER A 37 30.53 -12.07 -7.55
N LYS A 38 29.72 -12.96 -8.15
CA LYS A 38 28.56 -12.56 -8.98
C LYS A 38 27.29 -12.28 -8.16
N PHE A 39 27.08 -12.95 -7.03
CA PHE A 39 25.82 -12.92 -6.29
C PHE A 39 26.03 -12.81 -4.77
N SER A 40 25.05 -12.24 -4.06
CA SER A 40 25.06 -12.23 -2.59
C SER A 40 25.07 -13.66 -2.01
N ASN A 41 25.66 -13.84 -0.83
CA ASN A 41 25.72 -15.15 -0.14
C ASN A 41 24.32 -15.79 -0.01
N ASP A 42 23.29 -15.00 0.29
CA ASP A 42 21.92 -15.48 0.40
C ASP A 42 21.36 -15.90 -0.97
N THR A 43 21.64 -15.14 -2.04
CA THR A 43 21.25 -15.48 -3.42
C THR A 43 21.92 -16.79 -3.85
N ALA A 44 23.22 -16.96 -3.58
CA ALA A 44 23.94 -18.21 -3.83
C ALA A 44 23.37 -19.41 -3.04
N LEU A 45 22.91 -19.21 -1.81
CA LEU A 45 22.23 -20.26 -1.02
C LEU A 45 20.88 -20.68 -1.61
N ILE A 46 20.10 -19.75 -2.20
CA ILE A 46 18.87 -20.11 -2.92
C ILE A 46 19.17 -20.86 -4.21
N PHE A 47 20.13 -20.40 -5.02
CA PHE A 47 20.52 -21.13 -6.23
C PHE A 47 21.01 -22.55 -5.89
N TYR A 48 21.85 -22.72 -4.86
CA TYR A 48 22.24 -24.04 -4.37
C TYR A 48 21.03 -24.90 -3.99
N ALA A 49 20.11 -24.37 -3.17
CA ALA A 49 18.94 -25.11 -2.72
C ALA A 49 18.02 -25.54 -3.87
N LEU A 50 17.68 -24.62 -4.78
CA LEU A 50 16.84 -24.90 -5.95
C LEU A 50 17.53 -25.88 -6.91
N TYR A 51 18.85 -25.78 -7.10
CA TYR A 51 19.61 -26.73 -7.89
C TYR A 51 19.55 -28.15 -7.31
N GLN A 52 19.76 -28.31 -5.99
CA GLN A 52 19.64 -29.61 -5.32
C GLN A 52 18.19 -30.14 -5.38
N GLN A 53 17.19 -29.29 -5.19
CA GLN A 53 15.77 -29.68 -5.31
C GLN A 53 15.39 -30.09 -6.75
N ALA A 54 15.97 -29.44 -7.76
CA ALA A 54 15.75 -29.77 -9.16
C ALA A 54 16.43 -31.08 -9.58
N THR A 55 17.67 -31.33 -9.12
CA THR A 55 18.52 -32.46 -9.57
C THR A 55 18.44 -33.69 -8.67
N VAL A 56 18.24 -33.52 -7.37
CA VAL A 56 18.21 -34.60 -6.36
C VAL A 56 16.82 -34.77 -5.73
N GLY A 57 16.00 -33.70 -5.71
CA GLY A 57 14.68 -33.70 -5.08
C GLY A 57 14.72 -33.27 -3.61
N PRO A 58 13.73 -33.66 -2.78
CA PRO A 58 13.63 -33.27 -1.38
C PRO A 58 14.88 -33.61 -0.55
N CYS A 59 15.27 -32.70 0.35
CA CYS A 59 16.46 -32.88 1.19
C CYS A 59 16.30 -34.02 2.21
N ASN A 60 16.80 -35.20 1.85
CA ASN A 60 16.82 -36.41 2.70
C ASN A 60 18.16 -36.62 3.45
N THR A 61 19.09 -35.66 3.36
CA THR A 61 20.41 -35.77 4.00
C THR A 61 20.34 -35.46 5.51
N ARG A 62 21.21 -36.09 6.31
CA ARG A 62 21.27 -35.85 7.76
C ARG A 62 21.77 -34.42 8.05
N LYS A 63 21.20 -33.77 9.08
CA LYS A 63 21.58 -32.42 9.52
C LYS A 63 23.10 -32.33 9.79
N PRO A 64 23.84 -31.45 9.09
CA PRO A 64 25.28 -31.25 9.32
C PRO A 64 25.60 -30.76 10.73
N SER A 65 26.85 -31.00 11.15
CA SER A 65 27.37 -30.51 12.43
C SER A 65 27.28 -28.99 12.53
N ALA A 66 26.91 -28.48 13.72
CA ALA A 66 26.84 -27.04 13.98
C ALA A 66 28.19 -26.32 13.80
N TRP A 67 29.30 -27.06 13.91
CA TRP A 67 30.66 -26.57 13.67
C TRP A 67 31.02 -26.39 12.18
N ARG A 68 30.09 -26.64 11.25
CA ARG A 68 30.27 -26.43 9.81
C ARG A 68 29.22 -25.44 9.27
N PRO A 69 29.38 -24.12 9.49
CA PRO A 69 28.34 -23.13 9.23
C PRO A 69 27.89 -23.09 7.76
N VAL A 70 28.81 -23.23 6.79
CA VAL A 70 28.47 -23.21 5.36
C VAL A 70 27.62 -24.41 4.94
N GLU A 71 28.00 -25.63 5.37
CA GLU A 71 27.22 -26.85 5.12
C GLU A 71 25.85 -26.77 5.80
N GLN A 72 25.80 -26.23 7.02
CA GLN A 72 24.56 -26.08 7.76
C GLN A 72 23.60 -25.09 7.07
N SER A 73 24.10 -23.95 6.55
CA SER A 73 23.29 -23.00 5.78
C SER A 73 22.79 -23.60 4.48
N LYS A 74 23.67 -24.27 3.71
CA LYS A 74 23.30 -25.01 2.49
C LYS A 74 22.19 -26.05 2.75
N TRP A 75 22.34 -26.85 3.81
CA TRP A 75 21.36 -27.85 4.21
C TRP A 75 20.03 -27.23 4.66
N LYS A 76 20.07 -26.14 5.46
CA LYS A 76 18.86 -25.39 5.88
C LYS A 76 18.09 -24.86 4.67
N SER A 77 18.78 -24.24 3.72
CA SER A 77 18.15 -23.69 2.51
C SER A 77 17.50 -24.77 1.65
N TRP A 78 18.17 -25.92 1.45
CA TRP A 78 17.60 -27.04 0.70
C TRP A 78 16.45 -27.74 1.45
N GLN A 79 16.59 -28.01 2.75
CA GLN A 79 15.50 -28.57 3.57
C GLN A 79 14.26 -27.66 3.57
N GLY A 80 14.47 -26.34 3.55
CA GLY A 80 13.39 -25.36 3.47
C GLY A 80 12.46 -25.51 2.26
N LEU A 81 12.92 -26.10 1.15
CA LEU A 81 12.10 -26.31 -0.05
C LEU A 81 11.11 -27.48 0.06
N GLY A 82 11.25 -28.33 1.08
CA GLY A 82 10.32 -29.43 1.37
C GLY A 82 10.08 -30.35 0.16
N THR A 83 8.82 -30.53 -0.21
CA THR A 83 8.39 -31.42 -1.31
C THR A 83 8.17 -30.69 -2.64
N MET A 84 8.81 -29.54 -2.86
CA MET A 84 8.72 -28.78 -4.11
C MET A 84 9.05 -29.67 -5.34
N PRO A 85 8.21 -29.72 -6.39
CA PRO A 85 8.50 -30.45 -7.62
C PRO A 85 9.78 -29.96 -8.31
N SER A 86 10.58 -30.89 -8.84
CA SER A 86 11.84 -30.59 -9.55
C SER A 86 11.65 -29.54 -10.66
N ILE A 87 10.59 -29.65 -11.48
CA ILE A 87 10.30 -28.70 -12.56
C ILE A 87 9.93 -27.28 -12.06
N GLU A 88 9.38 -27.15 -10.86
CA GLU A 88 9.12 -25.85 -10.23
C GLU A 88 10.42 -25.25 -9.70
N ALA A 89 11.28 -26.07 -9.07
CA ALA A 89 12.61 -25.64 -8.65
C ALA A 89 13.47 -25.16 -9.83
N MET A 90 13.42 -25.85 -10.97
CA MET A 90 14.07 -25.42 -12.22
C MET A 90 13.56 -24.06 -12.72
N ARG A 91 12.24 -23.87 -12.75
CA ARG A 91 11.61 -22.61 -13.19
C ARG A 91 11.90 -21.45 -12.25
N LEU A 92 11.88 -21.68 -10.94
CA LEU A 92 12.23 -20.68 -9.93
C LEU A 92 13.73 -20.32 -10.01
N PHE A 93 14.62 -21.28 -10.26
CA PHE A 93 16.04 -21.01 -10.46
C PHE A 93 16.26 -20.05 -11.62
N VAL A 94 15.73 -20.39 -12.80
CA VAL A 94 15.86 -19.56 -14.02
C VAL A 94 15.22 -18.19 -13.82
N LYS A 95 14.02 -18.12 -13.23
CA LYS A 95 13.34 -16.85 -12.94
C LYS A 95 14.15 -15.94 -12.01
N ILE A 96 14.74 -16.48 -10.95
CA ILE A 96 15.56 -15.69 -10.01
C ILE A 96 16.86 -15.23 -10.68
N LEU A 97 17.44 -16.03 -11.59
CA LEU A 97 18.59 -15.59 -12.39
C LEU A 97 18.22 -14.44 -13.34
N GLU A 98 17.07 -14.53 -14.01
CA GLU A 98 16.53 -13.46 -14.88
C GLU A 98 16.20 -12.17 -14.10
N GLU A 99 15.76 -12.29 -12.85
CA GLU A 99 15.49 -11.13 -11.96
C GLU A 99 16.77 -10.50 -11.37
N GLU A 100 17.81 -11.30 -11.06
CA GLU A 100 19.07 -10.79 -10.47
C GLU A 100 20.09 -10.38 -11.55
N ASN A 101 20.04 -10.93 -12.76
CA ASN A 101 20.81 -10.49 -13.94
C ASN A 101 20.06 -10.77 -15.27
N PRO A 102 19.34 -9.78 -15.82
CA PRO A 102 18.59 -9.93 -17.07
C PRO A 102 19.42 -10.36 -18.29
N ASP A 103 20.71 -10.01 -18.34
CA ASP A 103 21.59 -10.24 -19.50
C ASP A 103 22.37 -11.57 -19.44
N TRP A 104 22.06 -12.46 -18.48
CA TRP A 104 22.77 -13.73 -18.31
C TRP A 104 22.81 -14.58 -19.59
N TYR A 105 21.71 -14.58 -20.36
CA TYR A 105 21.56 -15.38 -21.58
C TYR A 105 22.25 -14.74 -22.82
N SER A 106 22.57 -13.45 -22.75
CA SER A 106 23.23 -12.70 -23.85
C SER A 106 24.74 -12.94 -23.92
N SER A 107 25.34 -13.57 -22.89
CA SER A 107 26.79 -13.62 -22.69
C SER A 107 27.48 -14.90 -23.20
N GLU A 108 26.74 -15.94 -23.60
CA GLU A 108 27.31 -17.29 -23.84
C GLU A 108 27.17 -17.82 -25.29
N PHE A 109 26.69 -17.01 -26.24
CA PHE A 109 26.44 -17.43 -27.63
C PHE A 109 27.27 -16.73 -28.71
N THR A 110 28.46 -16.22 -28.37
CA THR A 110 29.39 -15.59 -29.34
C THR A 110 30.51 -16.50 -29.85
N ASP A 111 30.76 -17.67 -29.23
CA ASP A 111 31.90 -18.54 -29.57
C ASP A 111 31.47 -19.90 -30.13
N ILE A 112 31.11 -19.93 -31.42
CA ILE A 112 31.18 -21.13 -32.26
C ILE A 112 32.01 -20.76 -33.50
N PRO A 113 33.22 -21.33 -33.70
CA PRO A 113 33.98 -21.12 -34.92
C PRO A 113 33.31 -21.83 -36.11
N ASP A 114 33.14 -21.12 -37.22
CA ASP A 114 32.63 -21.70 -38.47
C ASP A 114 33.52 -22.86 -38.97
N PRO A 115 32.98 -24.07 -39.20
CA PRO A 115 33.71 -25.11 -39.90
C PRO A 115 33.74 -24.82 -41.41
N VAL A 116 34.95 -24.71 -41.95
CA VAL A 116 35.19 -24.46 -43.38
C VAL A 116 34.70 -25.63 -44.24
N VAL A 117 34.15 -25.27 -45.39
CA VAL A 117 33.59 -26.11 -46.46
C VAL A 117 34.61 -27.14 -47.01
N ASP A 118 34.22 -28.41 -47.23
CA ASP A 118 34.08 -28.96 -48.60
C ASP A 118 33.54 -30.43 -48.77
N VAL A 119 32.96 -30.66 -49.97
CA VAL A 119 32.90 -31.92 -50.76
C VAL A 119 31.82 -33.03 -50.54
N GLN A 120 30.97 -33.15 -51.58
CA GLN A 120 30.29 -34.32 -52.22
C GLN A 120 29.33 -35.23 -51.41
N ILE A 121 28.01 -35.18 -51.70
CA ILE A 121 27.29 -35.85 -52.82
C ILE A 121 27.29 -37.39 -52.73
N ASN A 122 26.13 -37.97 -52.39
CA ASN A 122 25.46 -38.91 -53.30
C ASN A 122 23.95 -39.06 -53.01
N GLN A 123 23.19 -39.26 -54.09
CA GLN A 123 21.74 -39.47 -54.10
C GLN A 123 21.40 -40.96 -54.04
N THR A 124 20.23 -41.30 -53.50
CA THR A 124 19.17 -42.14 -54.14
C THR A 124 17.92 -42.08 -53.23
N LYS A 125 16.72 -41.73 -53.70
CA LYS A 125 15.80 -42.45 -54.61
C LYS A 125 15.23 -43.75 -54.01
N ASP A 126 13.93 -44.07 -54.11
CA ASP A 126 12.83 -43.48 -54.90
C ASP A 126 11.49 -43.46 -54.10
N GLU A 127 10.58 -42.60 -54.55
CA GLU A 127 9.12 -42.56 -54.27
C GLU A 127 8.40 -43.59 -55.20
N PRO A 128 7.10 -43.53 -55.61
CA PRO A 128 6.00 -42.56 -55.41
C PRO A 128 4.80 -43.22 -54.63
N VAL A 129 3.49 -42.98 -54.79
CA VAL A 129 2.68 -42.30 -55.82
C VAL A 129 1.23 -42.01 -55.30
N VAL A 130 0.67 -40.81 -55.60
CA VAL A 130 -0.72 -40.54 -56.10
C VAL A 130 -1.94 -41.06 -55.28
N GLU A 131 -3.01 -40.33 -54.96
CA GLU A 131 -3.55 -38.96 -55.24
C GLU A 131 -4.76 -38.73 -54.27
N ASN A 132 -5.50 -37.61 -54.13
CA ASN A 132 -5.47 -36.17 -54.54
C ASN A 132 -6.32 -35.44 -53.45
N GLY A 133 -6.66 -34.14 -53.44
CA GLY A 133 -6.40 -33.01 -54.35
C GLY A 133 -7.19 -31.75 -53.94
N ASN A 134 -6.72 -30.58 -54.40
CA ASN A 134 -7.31 -29.23 -54.31
C ASN A 134 -7.35 -28.53 -52.92
N SER A 135 -6.77 -27.34 -52.62
CA SER A 135 -5.95 -26.30 -53.31
C SER A 135 -6.60 -24.89 -53.32
N LEU A 136 -5.74 -23.88 -53.43
CA LEU A 136 -5.93 -22.44 -53.66
C LEU A 136 -6.40 -21.55 -52.49
N SER A 137 -5.91 -20.31 -52.32
CA SER A 137 -4.61 -19.71 -52.71
C SER A 137 -4.46 -18.30 -52.09
N GLU A 138 -3.19 -17.92 -51.93
CA GLU A 138 -2.60 -16.57 -51.90
C GLU A 138 -3.26 -15.55 -52.91
N THR A 139 -3.02 -14.23 -52.90
CA THR A 139 -1.68 -13.58 -52.93
C THR A 139 -1.69 -12.03 -52.79
N LYS A 140 -0.59 -11.49 -52.21
CA LYS A 140 0.17 -10.24 -52.53
C LYS A 140 -0.41 -8.80 -52.47
N THR A 141 0.42 -7.98 -51.82
CA THR A 141 0.65 -6.53 -51.83
C THR A 141 0.96 -5.86 -53.18
N VAL A 142 0.67 -4.55 -53.33
CA VAL A 142 1.51 -3.52 -54.00
C VAL A 142 1.38 -2.15 -53.29
N SER A 143 2.44 -1.34 -53.34
CA SER A 143 2.63 -0.01 -52.71
C SER A 143 2.15 1.18 -53.55
N ALA A 144 1.98 2.36 -52.93
CA ALA A 144 2.12 3.66 -53.61
C ALA A 144 2.54 4.76 -52.61
N GLU A 145 3.39 5.68 -53.07
CA GLU A 145 3.94 6.82 -52.34
C GLU A 145 3.42 8.13 -52.96
N ASN A 146 3.17 9.15 -52.15
CA ASN A 146 3.04 10.55 -52.57
C ASN A 146 3.05 11.45 -51.32
N GLY A 147 3.77 12.58 -51.37
CA GLY A 147 3.75 13.58 -50.30
C GLY A 147 3.55 15.00 -50.84
N ARG A 148 3.23 15.97 -49.96
CA ARG A 148 3.94 17.26 -49.76
C ARG A 148 3.16 18.21 -48.82
N LEU A 149 3.92 19.14 -48.21
CA LEU A 149 3.52 20.46 -47.64
C LEU A 149 2.78 20.53 -46.28
N SER A 150 3.62 20.70 -45.24
CA SER A 150 3.67 21.89 -44.34
C SER A 150 2.39 22.63 -43.93
N GLU A 151 2.19 22.72 -42.61
CA GLU A 151 1.96 24.01 -41.94
C GLU A 151 2.53 23.97 -40.50
N THR A 152 3.27 25.00 -40.12
CA THR A 152 3.87 25.16 -38.79
C THR A 152 3.02 26.10 -37.95
N GLN A 153 2.61 25.67 -36.76
CA GLN A 153 2.14 26.59 -35.71
C GLN A 153 2.97 26.37 -34.46
N ASP A 154 3.70 27.42 -34.07
CA ASP A 154 4.25 27.52 -32.73
C ASP A 154 3.13 27.43 -31.71
N LYS A 155 3.36 26.62 -30.68
CA LYS A 155 2.65 26.73 -29.41
C LYS A 155 3.71 26.86 -28.34
N ASP A 156 3.65 27.96 -27.60
CA ASP A 156 4.38 28.11 -26.35
C ASP A 156 4.00 26.97 -25.40
N VAL A 157 4.87 25.98 -25.32
CA VAL A 157 4.76 24.91 -24.33
C VAL A 157 5.19 25.52 -23.01
N VAL A 158 4.22 26.04 -22.26
CA VAL A 158 4.35 26.18 -20.81
C VAL A 158 4.68 24.78 -20.29
N SER A 159 5.90 24.60 -19.81
CA SER A 159 6.35 23.32 -19.26
C SER A 159 5.67 23.12 -17.90
N GLU A 160 4.49 22.53 -17.89
CA GLU A 160 3.91 21.96 -16.67
C GLU A 160 4.91 20.97 -16.06
N ASP A 161 5.14 21.03 -14.74
CA ASP A 161 5.96 20.05 -14.04
C ASP A 161 5.34 18.66 -14.28
N PRO A 162 6.08 17.69 -14.87
CA PRO A 162 5.55 16.39 -15.25
C PRO A 162 5.01 15.54 -14.09
N ASN A 163 5.17 16.00 -12.84
CA ASN A 163 4.60 15.37 -11.65
C ASN A 163 3.33 16.07 -11.11
N THR A 164 2.80 17.09 -11.81
CA THR A 164 1.56 17.78 -11.41
C THR A 164 0.33 16.90 -11.70
N VAL A 165 -0.34 16.41 -10.65
CA VAL A 165 -1.58 15.61 -10.80
C VAL A 165 -2.77 16.54 -11.08
N SER A 166 -3.05 16.78 -12.36
CA SER A 166 -4.14 17.66 -12.82
C SER A 166 -5.53 17.02 -12.80
N VAL A 167 -5.62 15.68 -12.72
CA VAL A 167 -6.89 14.93 -12.80
C VAL A 167 -7.30 14.39 -11.44
N TYR A 168 -8.54 14.70 -11.03
CA TYR A 168 -9.15 14.16 -9.82
C TYR A 168 -9.67 12.74 -10.03
N ASN A 169 -9.68 11.95 -8.95
CA ASN A 169 -10.31 10.62 -8.90
C ASN A 169 -9.75 9.61 -9.94
N GLN A 170 -8.54 9.87 -10.45
CA GLN A 170 -7.82 8.96 -11.35
C GLN A 170 -6.41 8.71 -10.81
N TRP A 171 -5.98 7.46 -10.87
CA TRP A 171 -4.61 7.07 -10.52
C TRP A 171 -3.63 7.43 -11.64
N THR A 172 -2.52 8.07 -11.29
CA THR A 172 -1.41 8.41 -12.19
C THR A 172 -0.07 7.94 -11.61
N ALA A 173 0.93 7.71 -12.45
CA ALA A 173 2.28 7.31 -12.02
C ALA A 173 3.28 8.44 -12.31
N PRO A 174 3.82 9.15 -11.29
CA PRO A 174 4.80 10.22 -11.46
C PRO A 174 6.17 9.66 -11.86
N GLN A 175 7.02 10.51 -12.44
CA GLN A 175 8.40 10.14 -12.74
C GLN A 175 9.28 10.27 -11.49
N THR A 176 9.65 9.12 -10.92
CA THR A 176 10.59 9.08 -9.79
C THR A 176 12.03 8.88 -10.25
N SER A 177 12.98 9.58 -9.63
CA SER A 177 14.42 9.40 -9.88
C SER A 177 15.14 8.73 -8.69
N GLY A 178 16.46 8.54 -8.77
CA GLY A 178 17.29 8.08 -7.65
C GLY A 178 17.28 6.57 -7.38
N GLN A 179 17.72 6.17 -6.18
CA GLN A 179 17.86 4.76 -5.77
C GLN A 179 16.50 4.19 -5.33
N ARG A 180 15.66 3.81 -6.30
CA ARG A 180 14.35 3.21 -6.05
C ARG A 180 14.47 1.90 -5.24
N PRO A 181 13.63 1.66 -4.21
CA PRO A 181 13.66 0.41 -3.43
C PRO A 181 13.36 -0.81 -4.30
N LYS A 182 13.89 -1.99 -3.93
CA LYS A 182 13.47 -3.28 -4.52
C LYS A 182 11.96 -3.48 -4.36
N ALA A 183 11.32 -4.04 -5.37
CA ALA A 183 9.89 -4.34 -5.39
C ALA A 183 9.47 -5.23 -4.22
N ARG A 184 8.41 -4.86 -3.50
CA ARG A 184 8.08 -5.42 -2.18
C ARG A 184 6.60 -5.24 -1.83
N TYR A 185 6.14 -6.06 -0.88
CA TYR A 185 4.85 -5.96 -0.23
C TYR A 185 5.01 -6.18 1.29
N GLU A 186 3.98 -5.95 2.10
CA GLU A 186 4.02 -6.07 3.56
C GLU A 186 5.12 -5.19 4.23
N HIS A 187 5.49 -4.07 3.61
CA HIS A 187 6.44 -3.10 4.17
C HIS A 187 5.72 -2.03 4.99
N GLY A 188 6.44 -1.43 5.93
CA GLY A 188 5.96 -0.26 6.64
C GLY A 188 6.22 1.02 5.83
N ALA A 189 5.24 1.91 5.79
CA ALA A 189 5.36 3.24 5.17
C ALA A 189 4.81 4.33 6.08
N ALA A 190 5.51 5.46 6.17
CA ALA A 190 5.06 6.63 6.92
C ALA A 190 5.66 7.91 6.33
N VAL A 191 4.98 9.04 6.52
CA VAL A 191 5.44 10.36 6.07
C VAL A 191 5.88 11.19 7.27
N ILE A 192 7.06 11.80 7.18
CA ILE A 192 7.56 12.81 8.10
C ILE A 192 8.01 14.00 7.27
N GLN A 193 7.42 15.17 7.53
CA GLN A 193 7.61 16.37 6.72
C GLN A 193 7.34 16.05 5.23
N ASP A 194 8.20 16.49 4.32
CA ASP A 194 8.04 16.29 2.87
C ASP A 194 8.60 14.94 2.36
N LYS A 195 8.75 13.93 3.24
CA LYS A 195 9.39 12.65 2.91
C LYS A 195 8.58 11.43 3.33
N MET A 196 8.35 10.54 2.37
CA MET A 196 7.84 9.19 2.60
C MET A 196 8.99 8.24 2.89
N TYR A 197 8.94 7.57 4.04
CA TYR A 197 9.89 6.53 4.43
C TYR A 197 9.28 5.15 4.22
N ILE A 198 10.04 4.25 3.60
CA ILE A 198 9.73 2.82 3.41
C ILE A 198 10.72 1.99 4.21
N TYR A 199 10.23 1.13 5.12
CA TYR A 199 11.05 0.19 5.88
C TYR A 199 10.61 -1.26 5.65
N GLY A 200 11.59 -2.14 5.45
CA GLY A 200 11.38 -3.59 5.39
C GLY A 200 10.44 -4.05 4.27
N GLY A 201 9.61 -5.06 4.56
CA GLY A 201 8.75 -5.75 3.60
C GLY A 201 9.32 -7.08 3.13
N ASN A 202 8.60 -7.75 2.24
CA ASN A 202 8.91 -9.07 1.73
C ASN A 202 9.14 -9.04 0.21
N HIS A 203 10.18 -9.73 -0.24
CA HIS A 203 10.49 -9.95 -1.66
C HIS A 203 11.04 -11.37 -1.85
N ASN A 204 10.40 -12.18 -2.70
CA ASN A 204 10.76 -13.58 -2.96
C ASN A 204 10.96 -14.41 -1.67
N GLY A 205 10.09 -14.19 -0.66
CA GLY A 205 10.13 -14.89 0.64
C GLY A 205 11.24 -14.41 1.60
N ARG A 206 11.98 -13.37 1.23
CA ARG A 206 12.99 -12.72 2.07
C ARG A 206 12.41 -11.45 2.67
N TYR A 207 12.55 -11.32 3.98
CA TYR A 207 12.28 -10.05 4.64
C TYR A 207 13.44 -9.10 4.38
N LEU A 208 13.11 -7.85 4.14
CA LEU A 208 14.02 -6.75 3.89
C LEU A 208 14.23 -5.98 5.21
N GLY A 209 15.39 -5.33 5.33
CA GLY A 209 15.79 -4.55 6.51
C GLY A 209 16.37 -3.19 6.14
N ASP A 210 16.20 -2.79 4.88
CA ASP A 210 16.59 -1.50 4.33
C ASP A 210 15.54 -0.43 4.65
N LEU A 211 16.01 0.80 4.81
CA LEU A 211 15.20 2.01 4.93
C LEU A 211 15.46 2.88 3.69
N HIS A 212 14.39 3.34 3.05
CA HIS A 212 14.45 4.25 1.91
C HIS A 212 13.57 5.47 2.18
N ALA A 213 13.92 6.60 1.59
CA ALA A 213 13.15 7.83 1.63
C ALA A 213 12.89 8.34 0.21
N LEU A 214 11.64 8.65 -0.10
CA LEU A 214 11.21 9.41 -1.26
C LEU A 214 10.97 10.86 -0.83
N ASP A 215 11.65 11.80 -1.46
CA ASP A 215 11.44 13.23 -1.26
C ASP A 215 10.34 13.72 -2.21
N PHE A 216 9.24 14.26 -1.66
CA PHE A 216 8.08 14.68 -2.45
C PHE A 216 8.33 15.97 -3.25
N LYS A 217 9.37 16.75 -2.95
CA LYS A 217 9.67 18.00 -3.67
C LYS A 217 10.25 17.78 -5.06
N ASN A 218 10.92 16.63 -5.27
CA ASN A 218 11.63 16.31 -6.51
C ASN A 218 11.45 14.85 -6.96
N TRP A 219 10.55 14.11 -6.30
CA TRP A 219 10.26 12.69 -6.53
C TRP A 219 11.52 11.79 -6.57
N THR A 220 12.55 12.13 -5.80
CA THR A 220 13.82 11.42 -5.77
C THR A 220 13.88 10.40 -4.64
N TRP A 221 14.15 9.14 -4.98
CA TRP A 221 14.44 8.09 -4.01
C TRP A 221 15.89 8.12 -3.54
N SER A 222 16.06 7.91 -2.24
CA SER A 222 17.35 7.73 -1.58
C SER A 222 17.29 6.53 -0.64
N ARG A 223 18.38 5.76 -0.59
CA ARG A 223 18.59 4.76 0.47
C ARG A 223 19.11 5.49 1.71
N VAL A 224 18.50 5.25 2.86
CA VAL A 224 18.91 5.86 4.13
C VAL A 224 19.94 4.94 4.79
N GLU A 225 21.14 5.45 5.05
CA GLU A 225 22.14 4.71 5.83
C GLU A 225 21.80 4.74 7.32
N THR A 226 21.47 3.58 7.88
CA THR A 226 20.98 3.47 9.26
C THR A 226 22.03 2.94 10.22
N LYS A 227 22.17 3.58 11.37
CA LYS A 227 23.00 3.14 12.50
C LYS A 227 22.13 2.45 13.55
N VAL A 228 22.71 1.61 14.39
CA VAL A 228 22.06 1.04 15.58
C VAL A 228 22.69 1.68 16.80
N ALA A 229 21.89 2.20 17.73
CA ALA A 229 22.37 2.72 18.99
C ALA A 229 22.83 1.57 19.90
N THR A 230 24.13 1.53 20.21
CA THR A 230 24.70 0.58 21.17
C THR A 230 24.60 1.14 22.59
N GLU A 231 23.51 0.81 23.29
CA GLU A 231 23.46 0.99 24.75
C GLU A 231 24.30 -0.11 25.43
N SER A 232 25.35 0.30 26.15
CA SER A 232 26.22 -0.50 27.05
C SER A 232 27.08 -1.64 26.44
N GLU A 233 28.33 -1.69 26.91
CA GLU A 233 29.28 -2.78 26.68
C GLU A 233 28.88 -4.03 27.49
N GLU A 234 28.02 -4.90 26.97
CA GLU A 234 28.01 -6.33 27.37
C GLU A 234 27.24 -7.29 26.44
N THR A 235 26.53 -6.79 25.41
CA THR A 235 25.92 -7.65 24.37
C THR A 235 26.39 -7.25 22.97
N SER A 236 26.71 -8.26 22.15
CA SER A 236 27.11 -8.10 20.75
C SER A 236 26.07 -7.26 19.97
N PRO A 237 26.49 -6.37 19.05
CA PRO A 237 25.58 -5.45 18.38
C PRO A 237 24.48 -6.21 17.65
N THR A 238 23.25 -6.07 18.14
CA THR A 238 22.06 -6.67 17.54
C THR A 238 21.72 -5.94 16.25
N LEU A 239 22.25 -6.47 15.14
CA LEU A 239 21.86 -6.08 13.79
C LEU A 239 20.32 -6.10 13.69
N LEU A 240 19.73 -5.01 13.19
CA LEU A 240 18.27 -4.91 13.00
C LEU A 240 17.76 -6.09 12.18
N SER A 241 17.01 -6.98 12.81
CA SER A 241 16.40 -8.11 12.11
C SER A 241 15.45 -7.59 11.02
N PRO A 242 15.64 -8.00 9.75
CA PRO A 242 14.70 -7.73 8.65
C PRO A 242 13.27 -8.16 9.00
N CYS A 243 12.28 -7.41 8.54
CA CYS A 243 10.88 -7.66 8.90
C CYS A 243 9.86 -7.28 7.82
N ALA A 244 8.71 -7.98 7.84
CA ALA A 244 7.53 -7.72 7.01
C ALA A 244 6.24 -7.87 7.85
N GLY A 245 5.13 -7.29 7.42
CA GLY A 245 3.84 -7.31 8.13
C GLY A 245 3.81 -6.42 9.38
N HIS A 246 4.77 -5.49 9.49
CA HIS A 246 4.85 -4.51 10.57
C HIS A 246 4.18 -3.21 10.15
N THR A 247 3.71 -2.43 11.12
CA THR A 247 3.25 -1.06 10.86
C THR A 247 4.39 -0.10 11.17
N LEU A 248 4.56 0.90 10.30
CA LEU A 248 5.45 2.04 10.52
C LEU A 248 4.55 3.27 10.69
N ILE A 249 4.71 4.00 11.79
CA ILE A 249 3.91 5.19 12.08
C ILE A 249 4.82 6.38 12.37
N PRO A 250 4.44 7.61 11.95
CA PRO A 250 5.13 8.81 12.38
C PRO A 250 4.77 9.08 13.86
N TRP A 251 5.78 9.37 14.67
CA TRP A 251 5.62 9.79 16.05
C TRP A 251 6.62 10.92 16.33
N ASP A 252 6.10 12.12 16.57
CA ASP A 252 6.83 13.39 16.45
C ASP A 252 7.62 13.45 15.11
N ASN A 253 8.95 13.58 15.19
CA ASN A 253 9.85 13.59 14.04
C ASN A 253 10.62 12.25 13.89
N LYS A 254 10.08 11.16 14.46
CA LYS A 254 10.67 9.81 14.49
C LYS A 254 9.70 8.81 13.85
N LEU A 255 10.24 7.69 13.37
CA LEU A 255 9.43 6.56 12.87
C LEU A 255 9.37 5.49 13.94
N LEU A 256 8.18 5.04 14.29
CA LEU A 256 7.96 3.93 15.22
C LEU A 256 7.51 2.70 14.42
N SER A 257 8.30 1.62 14.48
CA SER A 257 8.05 0.34 13.82
C SER A 257 7.57 -0.67 14.86
N ILE A 258 6.38 -1.25 14.62
CA ILE A 258 5.69 -2.10 15.58
C ILE A 258 5.12 -3.35 14.88
N GLY A 259 5.25 -4.49 15.55
CA GLY A 259 4.70 -5.75 15.08
C GLY A 259 5.46 -6.30 13.88
N GLY A 260 4.78 -7.15 13.12
CA GLY A 260 5.35 -7.87 12.01
C GLY A 260 6.36 -8.93 12.41
N HIS A 261 6.81 -9.62 11.39
CA HIS A 261 7.55 -10.87 11.51
C HIS A 261 9.03 -10.63 11.26
N THR A 262 9.88 -11.07 12.19
CA THR A 262 11.34 -11.12 12.05
C THR A 262 11.79 -12.57 11.90
N LYS A 263 12.76 -12.82 11.00
CA LYS A 263 13.45 -14.12 10.94
C LYS A 263 14.62 -14.08 11.92
N ASN A 264 14.50 -14.80 13.04
CA ASN A 264 15.55 -14.88 14.06
C ASN A 264 16.76 -15.70 13.54
N PRO A 265 17.99 -15.15 13.55
CA PRO A 265 19.19 -15.92 13.18
C PRO A 265 19.46 -17.13 14.11
N SER A 266 19.09 -16.99 15.39
CA SER A 266 19.38 -17.91 16.49
C SER A 266 18.50 -19.17 16.54
N GLU A 267 17.24 -19.10 16.10
CA GLU A 267 16.33 -20.26 16.05
C GLU A 267 16.79 -21.35 15.07
N SER A 268 17.77 -21.03 14.23
CA SER A 268 18.38 -21.97 13.30
C SER A 268 19.26 -23.05 13.98
N MET A 269 19.38 -23.06 15.31
CA MET A 269 20.20 -24.01 16.09
C MET A 269 19.45 -25.18 16.75
N GLN A 270 18.18 -25.05 17.15
CA GLN A 270 17.47 -26.10 17.89
C GLN A 270 16.62 -27.02 16.98
N GLY A 271 16.40 -28.27 17.44
CA GLY A 271 15.79 -29.33 16.63
C GLY A 271 14.27 -29.42 16.78
N VAL A 272 13.57 -29.71 15.68
CA VAL A 272 12.11 -29.89 15.66
C VAL A 272 11.73 -31.31 16.13
N PRO A 273 10.79 -31.47 17.10
CA PRO A 273 10.23 -32.78 17.43
C PRO A 273 9.30 -33.30 16.32
N HIS A 274 9.37 -34.59 16.01
CA HIS A 274 8.51 -35.21 15.00
C HIS A 274 7.03 -35.24 15.42
N LEU A 275 6.13 -34.78 14.55
CA LEU A 275 4.74 -35.22 14.52
C LEU A 275 4.35 -35.64 13.10
N ARG A 276 3.95 -36.91 12.96
CA ARG A 276 3.32 -37.44 11.74
C ARG A 276 1.85 -37.02 11.73
N GLY A 277 1.37 -36.52 10.60
CA GLY A 277 -0.04 -36.20 10.39
C GLY A 277 -0.34 -35.95 8.91
N SER A 278 -0.59 -37.03 8.16
CA SER A 278 -1.02 -36.95 6.75
C SER A 278 -2.45 -36.44 6.67
N PHE A 279 -2.77 -35.44 5.82
CA PHE A 279 -4.11 -35.21 5.23
C PHE A 279 -4.03 -34.22 4.03
N PRO A 280 -5.07 -34.08 3.17
CA PRO A 280 -4.85 -34.17 1.73
C PRO A 280 -5.02 -32.87 0.94
N TRP A 281 -4.17 -32.65 -0.06
CA TRP A 281 -4.29 -31.57 -1.05
C TRP A 281 -4.58 -32.15 -2.45
N ALA A 282 -5.75 -32.76 -2.67
CA ALA A 282 -6.11 -33.25 -4.01
C ALA A 282 -7.62 -33.45 -4.23
N ARG A 283 -8.31 -32.42 -4.73
CA ARG A 283 -9.22 -32.52 -5.90
C ARG A 283 -9.85 -31.17 -6.28
N LEU A 284 -10.01 -31.00 -7.60
CA LEU A 284 -10.80 -29.98 -8.33
C LEU A 284 -10.25 -28.54 -8.36
N GLY A 285 -9.99 -28.05 -9.58
CA GLY A 285 -9.88 -26.62 -9.89
C GLY A 285 -8.45 -26.14 -10.19
N SER A 286 -8.06 -26.15 -11.47
CA SER A 286 -6.83 -25.50 -11.93
C SER A 286 -6.91 -23.97 -11.81
N GLY A 287 -6.14 -23.41 -10.89
CA GLY A 287 -5.86 -21.98 -10.73
C GLY A 287 -4.45 -21.79 -10.15
N PRO A 288 -3.80 -20.63 -10.30
CA PRO A 288 -2.44 -20.44 -9.83
C PRO A 288 -2.40 -20.53 -8.30
N LEU A 289 -1.67 -21.51 -7.79
CA LEU A 289 -1.32 -21.63 -6.38
C LEU A 289 -0.67 -20.31 -5.91
N HIS A 290 -1.00 -19.86 -4.69
CA HIS A 290 -0.15 -18.91 -3.99
C HIS A 290 1.29 -19.43 -4.06
N PRO A 291 2.30 -18.61 -4.41
CA PRO A 291 3.67 -18.98 -4.10
C PRO A 291 3.77 -18.94 -2.59
N GLY A 292 3.62 -20.12 -1.98
CA GLY A 292 3.63 -20.27 -0.54
C GLY A 292 4.91 -19.66 -0.01
N GLY A 293 4.78 -18.53 0.68
CA GLY A 293 5.84 -18.01 1.51
C GLY A 293 6.28 -19.17 2.41
N LEU A 294 7.57 -19.53 2.34
CA LEU A 294 8.11 -20.55 3.21
C LEU A 294 8.22 -19.96 4.62
N TYR A 295 7.09 -20.05 5.32
CA TYR A 295 6.83 -19.65 6.71
C TYR A 295 7.59 -20.58 7.67
N LEU A 296 8.92 -20.54 7.58
CA LEU A 296 9.87 -21.30 8.38
C LEU A 296 10.77 -20.31 9.14
N GLY A 297 10.70 -20.34 10.48
CA GLY A 297 11.50 -19.49 11.38
C GLY A 297 10.76 -18.26 11.90
N TRP A 298 9.64 -18.48 12.59
CA TRP A 298 8.94 -17.43 13.34
C TRP A 298 9.55 -17.27 14.73
N GLY A 299 10.07 -16.08 15.04
CA GLY A 299 10.56 -15.76 16.38
C GLY A 299 9.50 -15.94 17.46
N GLN A 300 9.73 -16.85 18.41
CA GLN A 300 8.93 -16.90 19.66
C GLN A 300 9.28 -15.66 20.50
N GLY A 301 8.35 -14.70 20.66
CA GLY A 301 8.61 -13.48 21.41
C GLY A 301 7.42 -12.52 21.52
N LEU A 302 7.65 -11.43 22.24
CA LEU A 302 6.76 -10.27 22.31
C LEU A 302 6.93 -9.38 21.08
N THR A 303 5.93 -8.57 20.76
CA THR A 303 5.99 -7.57 19.69
C THR A 303 7.15 -6.59 19.92
N PRO A 304 8.20 -6.58 19.08
CA PRO A 304 9.32 -5.66 19.26
C PRO A 304 8.94 -4.26 18.77
N MET A 305 9.19 -3.25 19.59
CA MET A 305 9.05 -1.85 19.21
C MET A 305 10.43 -1.25 18.90
N LYS A 306 10.61 -0.79 17.67
CA LYS A 306 11.84 -0.14 17.20
C LYS A 306 11.53 1.31 16.86
N ILE A 307 12.36 2.25 17.29
CA ILE A 307 12.22 3.66 16.93
C ILE A 307 13.42 4.13 16.10
N PHE A 308 13.16 4.87 15.03
CA PHE A 308 14.17 5.49 14.18
C PHE A 308 14.12 7.01 14.32
N ASP A 309 15.25 7.60 14.71
CA ASP A 309 15.44 9.04 14.69
C ASP A 309 15.92 9.49 13.30
N THR A 310 15.10 10.29 12.62
CA THR A 310 15.35 10.79 11.26
C THR A 310 16.51 11.78 11.16
N ARG A 311 16.89 12.43 12.28
CA ARG A 311 17.96 13.44 12.33
C ARG A 311 19.32 12.81 12.60
N THR A 312 19.38 11.77 13.43
CA THR A 312 20.64 11.04 13.71
C THR A 312 20.84 9.80 12.83
N CYS A 313 19.80 9.40 12.09
CA CYS A 313 19.72 8.16 11.31
C CYS A 313 20.01 6.91 12.16
N THR A 314 19.57 6.90 13.42
CA THR A 314 19.79 5.80 14.37
C THR A 314 18.48 5.11 14.72
N TRP A 315 18.49 3.78 14.65
CA TRP A 315 17.50 2.95 15.33
C TRP A 315 17.89 2.68 16.78
N SER A 316 16.90 2.64 17.66
CA SER A 316 17.00 2.07 19.01
C SER A 316 15.79 1.19 19.32
N MET A 317 15.94 0.30 20.30
CA MET A 317 14.83 -0.50 20.84
C MET A 317 14.07 0.32 21.87
N LEU A 318 12.75 0.41 21.71
CA LEU A 318 11.89 1.08 22.68
C LEU A 318 11.50 0.07 23.77
N LYS A 319 11.88 0.36 25.02
CA LYS A 319 11.51 -0.45 26.19
C LYS A 319 10.04 -0.14 26.53
N THR A 320 9.24 -1.18 26.70
CA THR A 320 7.83 -1.09 27.13
C THR A 320 7.55 -2.04 28.28
N TYR A 321 6.45 -1.79 28.98
CA TYR A 321 6.06 -2.44 30.23
C TYR A 321 4.62 -2.99 30.14
N GLY A 322 4.12 -3.60 31.22
CA GLY A 322 2.73 -4.09 31.30
C GLY A 322 2.52 -5.44 30.60
N LYS A 323 1.42 -5.57 29.84
CA LYS A 323 0.98 -6.77 29.10
C LYS A 323 1.13 -6.60 27.58
N PRO A 324 2.37 -6.63 27.03
CA PRO A 324 2.59 -6.45 25.60
C PRO A 324 1.98 -7.58 24.76
N PRO A 325 1.46 -7.28 23.56
CA PRO A 325 0.92 -8.27 22.64
C PRO A 325 1.99 -9.28 22.19
N VAL A 326 1.59 -10.55 22.04
CA VAL A 326 2.39 -11.58 21.36
C VAL A 326 2.83 -11.11 19.97
N SER A 327 4.02 -11.54 19.54
CA SER A 327 4.52 -11.26 18.18
C SER A 327 3.55 -11.81 17.13
N ARG A 328 3.20 -10.93 16.19
CA ARG A 328 2.11 -11.10 15.22
C ARG A 328 2.37 -10.30 13.94
N GLY A 329 1.72 -10.70 12.85
CA GLY A 329 1.65 -9.95 11.59
C GLY A 329 0.22 -9.78 11.12
N GLY A 330 -0.02 -8.84 10.20
CA GLY A 330 -1.36 -8.53 9.70
C GLY A 330 -2.30 -7.93 10.76
N GLN A 331 -1.76 -7.48 11.90
CA GLN A 331 -2.49 -6.67 12.86
C GLN A 331 -2.70 -5.24 12.34
N SER A 332 -3.78 -4.58 12.74
CA SER A 332 -3.88 -3.13 12.59
C SER A 332 -3.22 -2.44 13.78
N VAL A 333 -2.60 -1.29 13.53
CA VAL A 333 -2.05 -0.40 14.57
C VAL A 333 -2.52 1.02 14.28
N THR A 334 -3.12 1.68 15.27
CA THR A 334 -3.68 3.04 15.14
C THR A 334 -3.29 3.91 16.33
N ILE A 335 -3.08 5.21 16.12
CA ILE A 335 -2.88 6.18 17.20
C ILE A 335 -4.21 6.85 17.50
N VAL A 336 -4.56 6.97 18.78
CA VAL A 336 -5.73 7.70 19.28
C VAL A 336 -5.25 8.68 20.35
N GLY A 337 -5.12 9.96 19.99
CA GLY A 337 -4.53 10.96 20.88
C GLY A 337 -3.11 10.56 21.34
N LYS A 338 -2.96 10.20 22.62
CA LYS A 338 -1.69 9.74 23.22
C LYS A 338 -1.58 8.22 23.41
N THR A 339 -2.56 7.45 22.95
CA THR A 339 -2.54 5.99 23.04
C THR A 339 -2.37 5.37 21.67
N LEU A 340 -1.90 4.13 21.66
CA LEU A 340 -1.75 3.33 20.46
C LEU A 340 -2.51 2.02 20.63
N VAL A 341 -3.40 1.73 19.69
CA VAL A 341 -4.32 0.60 19.74
C VAL A 341 -3.94 -0.43 18.68
N ILE A 342 -3.74 -1.68 19.11
CA ILE A 342 -3.50 -2.84 18.26
C ILE A 342 -4.73 -3.76 18.31
N PHE A 343 -5.16 -4.22 17.13
CA PHE A 343 -6.25 -5.20 17.02
C PHE A 343 -5.88 -6.37 16.10
N GLY A 344 -6.15 -7.59 16.56
CA GLY A 344 -6.10 -8.82 15.77
C GLY A 344 -4.71 -9.19 15.23
N GLY A 345 -4.68 -9.75 14.01
CA GLY A 345 -3.49 -10.28 13.35
C GLY A 345 -3.35 -11.80 13.48
N GLN A 346 -2.18 -12.34 13.13
CA GLN A 346 -1.85 -13.75 13.21
C GLN A 346 -0.54 -14.00 13.98
N ASP A 347 -0.56 -14.93 14.94
CA ASP A 347 0.60 -15.30 15.74
C ASP A 347 1.56 -16.29 15.03
N ALA A 348 2.73 -16.52 15.62
CA ALA A 348 3.73 -17.49 15.15
C ALA A 348 3.23 -18.95 15.05
N LYS A 349 2.08 -19.29 15.65
CA LYS A 349 1.43 -20.61 15.59
C LYS A 349 0.34 -20.68 14.52
N ARG A 350 0.15 -19.60 13.73
CA ARG A 350 -0.94 -19.40 12.75
C ARG A 350 -2.33 -19.28 13.39
N SER A 351 -2.38 -18.91 14.66
CA SER A 351 -3.60 -18.54 15.36
C SER A 351 -4.00 -17.14 14.93
N LEU A 352 -5.18 -17.01 14.33
CA LEU A 352 -5.78 -15.70 14.08
C LEU A 352 -6.30 -15.13 15.39
N LEU A 353 -6.20 -13.82 15.55
CA LEU A 353 -6.52 -13.12 16.79
C LEU A 353 -7.61 -12.06 16.57
N ASN A 354 -8.33 -11.72 17.64
CA ASN A 354 -9.28 -10.60 17.74
C ASN A 354 -9.19 -9.91 19.12
N ASP A 355 -8.02 -10.01 19.74
CA ASP A 355 -7.65 -9.30 20.96
C ASP A 355 -7.39 -7.81 20.68
N LEU A 356 -7.52 -7.01 21.73
CA LEU A 356 -7.33 -5.57 21.71
C LEU A 356 -6.26 -5.20 22.74
N HIS A 357 -5.18 -4.58 22.30
CA HIS A 357 -4.12 -4.07 23.18
C HIS A 357 -3.99 -2.56 23.04
N VAL A 358 -3.78 -1.87 24.15
CA VAL A 358 -3.56 -0.42 24.19
C VAL A 358 -2.21 -0.15 24.83
N LEU A 359 -1.40 0.68 24.17
CA LEU A 359 -0.16 1.24 24.71
C LEU A 359 -0.39 2.71 25.05
N ASP A 360 -0.14 3.08 26.28
CA ASP A 360 0.06 4.48 26.67
C ASP A 360 1.46 4.95 26.19
N LEU A 361 1.50 5.96 25.33
CA LEU A 361 2.76 6.49 24.77
C LEU A 361 3.49 7.45 25.72
N GLU A 362 2.88 7.90 26.82
CA GLU A 362 3.55 8.67 27.87
C GLU A 362 4.26 7.75 28.87
N THR A 363 3.61 6.66 29.29
CA THR A 363 4.17 5.71 30.27
C THR A 363 4.85 4.49 29.65
N MET A 364 4.72 4.28 28.33
CA MET A 364 5.19 3.10 27.61
C MET A 364 4.69 1.78 28.19
N THR A 365 3.47 1.79 28.74
CA THR A 365 2.84 0.62 29.39
C THR A 365 1.71 0.07 28.52
N TRP A 366 1.74 -1.25 28.30
CA TRP A 366 0.71 -2.00 27.59
C TRP A 366 -0.36 -2.53 28.52
N ASP A 367 -1.61 -2.39 28.11
CA ASP A 367 -2.76 -3.10 28.66
C ASP A 367 -3.44 -3.96 27.59
N GLU A 368 -4.04 -5.05 28.04
CA GLU A 368 -4.91 -5.95 27.28
C GLU A 368 -6.35 -5.63 27.67
N ILE A 369 -7.20 -5.35 26.70
CA ILE A 369 -8.53 -4.77 26.92
C ILE A 369 -9.63 -5.75 26.49
N ASP A 370 -10.44 -6.16 27.47
CA ASP A 370 -11.67 -6.91 27.25
C ASP A 370 -12.81 -5.96 26.82
N ALA A 371 -13.00 -5.80 25.52
CA ALA A 371 -14.13 -5.05 24.96
C ALA A 371 -15.39 -5.91 24.80
N ILE A 372 -16.57 -5.33 25.06
CA ILE A 372 -17.87 -6.02 24.99
C ILE A 372 -18.55 -5.81 23.62
N GLY A 373 -19.72 -6.41 23.43
CA GLY A 373 -20.55 -6.18 22.24
C GLY A 373 -20.22 -7.09 21.04
N ALA A 374 -20.50 -6.61 19.84
CA ALA A 374 -20.53 -7.39 18.60
C ALA A 374 -19.16 -7.50 17.89
N SER A 375 -18.12 -7.92 18.63
CA SER A 375 -16.72 -7.86 18.19
C SER A 375 -16.42 -8.54 16.83
N PRO A 376 -15.31 -8.13 16.15
CA PRO A 376 -14.87 -8.80 14.93
C PRO A 376 -14.39 -10.23 15.23
N SER A 377 -14.72 -11.14 14.31
CA SER A 377 -14.14 -12.49 14.30
C SER A 377 -12.61 -12.42 14.11
N PRO A 378 -11.84 -13.39 14.66
CA PRO A 378 -10.39 -13.49 14.47
C PRO A 378 -9.95 -13.33 13.02
N ARG A 379 -9.03 -12.39 12.77
CA ARG A 379 -8.66 -11.94 11.43
C ARG A 379 -7.26 -11.35 11.36
N SER A 380 -6.63 -11.46 10.20
CA SER A 380 -5.44 -10.71 9.82
C SER A 380 -5.70 -9.87 8.57
N ASP A 381 -4.79 -8.93 8.31
CA ASP A 381 -4.68 -8.17 7.06
C ASP A 381 -5.95 -7.33 6.77
N HIS A 382 -6.60 -6.88 7.85
CA HIS A 382 -7.65 -5.87 7.85
C HIS A 382 -7.07 -4.46 7.94
N ALA A 383 -7.86 -3.47 7.55
CA ALA A 383 -7.53 -2.07 7.78
C ALA A 383 -8.30 -1.54 9.00
N ALA A 384 -7.72 -0.52 9.65
CA ALA A 384 -8.36 0.23 10.72
C ALA A 384 -8.29 1.74 10.47
N ALA A 385 -9.24 2.48 11.02
CA ALA A 385 -9.24 3.93 11.07
C ALA A 385 -9.80 4.45 12.40
N VAL A 386 -9.48 5.69 12.73
CA VAL A 386 -9.97 6.38 13.92
C VAL A 386 -10.78 7.59 13.48
N HIS A 387 -12.00 7.71 13.97
CA HIS A 387 -12.88 8.85 13.73
C HIS A 387 -13.18 9.58 15.05
N ALA A 388 -13.08 10.92 15.01
CA ALA A 388 -13.35 11.83 16.13
C ALA A 388 -12.65 11.47 17.46
N GLU A 389 -11.44 10.88 17.38
CA GLU A 389 -10.65 10.34 18.52
C GLU A 389 -11.41 9.37 19.46
N ARG A 390 -12.56 8.84 19.01
CA ARG A 390 -13.45 8.03 19.84
C ARG A 390 -13.83 6.70 19.20
N TYR A 391 -13.97 6.67 17.88
CA TYR A 391 -14.46 5.49 17.17
C TYR A 391 -13.31 4.81 16.44
N LEU A 392 -13.00 3.57 16.82
CA LEU A 392 -12.08 2.71 16.07
C LEU A 392 -12.89 1.85 15.09
N LEU A 393 -12.71 2.09 13.80
CA LEU A 393 -13.35 1.36 12.72
C LEU A 393 -12.42 0.23 12.26
N ILE A 394 -12.95 -0.99 12.06
CA ILE A 394 -12.25 -2.14 11.48
C ILE A 394 -13.01 -2.60 10.23
N PHE A 395 -12.31 -2.71 9.10
CA PHE A 395 -12.90 -3.20 7.84
C PHE A 395 -12.06 -4.31 7.19
N GLY A 396 -12.76 -5.38 6.79
CA GLY A 396 -12.20 -6.48 6.00
C GLY A 396 -11.22 -7.36 6.79
N GLY A 397 -10.18 -7.83 6.11
CA GLY A 397 -9.25 -8.85 6.59
C GLY A 397 -9.73 -10.26 6.25
N CYS A 398 -8.98 -11.29 6.64
CA CYS A 398 -9.31 -12.67 6.31
C CYS A 398 -9.20 -13.63 7.49
N SER A 399 -9.90 -14.73 7.34
CA SER A 399 -9.61 -15.99 8.01
C SER A 399 -8.83 -16.92 7.08
N HIS A 400 -8.40 -18.08 7.59
CA HIS A 400 -7.80 -19.15 6.77
C HIS A 400 -8.69 -19.68 5.63
N ALA A 401 -9.98 -19.33 5.59
CA ALA A 401 -10.94 -19.82 4.59
C ALA A 401 -11.61 -18.71 3.75
N THR A 402 -11.82 -17.51 4.32
CA THR A 402 -12.62 -16.45 3.70
C THR A 402 -12.09 -15.06 4.03
N CYS A 403 -12.13 -14.16 3.05
CA CYS A 403 -12.03 -12.72 3.31
C CYS A 403 -13.36 -12.15 3.82
N PHE A 404 -13.28 -11.12 4.64
CA PHE A 404 -14.42 -10.42 5.23
C PHE A 404 -14.67 -9.10 4.49
N GLY A 405 -15.92 -8.64 4.53
CA GLY A 405 -16.35 -7.31 4.07
C GLY A 405 -17.29 -6.66 5.09
N ASP A 406 -17.16 -7.06 6.37
CA ASP A 406 -17.89 -6.44 7.47
C ASP A 406 -17.16 -5.20 7.98
N LEU A 407 -17.94 -4.21 8.42
CA LEU A 407 -17.48 -3.03 9.14
C LEU A 407 -17.87 -3.18 10.61
N HIS A 408 -16.90 -2.92 11.48
CA HIS A 408 -17.07 -2.89 12.92
C HIS A 408 -16.65 -1.54 13.47
N VAL A 409 -17.31 -1.09 14.53
CA VAL A 409 -16.97 0.15 15.21
C VAL A 409 -16.93 -0.10 16.71
N LEU A 410 -15.75 0.11 17.31
CA LEU A 410 -15.55 0.17 18.75
C LEU A 410 -15.67 1.63 19.20
N ASP A 411 -16.56 1.90 20.14
CA ASP A 411 -16.54 3.16 20.89
C ASP A 411 -15.50 3.04 22.01
N LEU A 412 -14.37 3.73 21.86
CA LEU A 412 -13.25 3.70 22.79
C LEU A 412 -13.58 4.33 24.15
N GLN A 413 -14.68 5.07 24.26
CA GLN A 413 -15.15 5.63 25.54
C GLN A 413 -15.93 4.59 26.37
N THR A 414 -16.70 3.72 25.72
CA THR A 414 -17.51 2.68 26.40
C THR A 414 -16.87 1.29 26.34
N MET A 415 -15.86 1.11 25.49
CA MET A 415 -15.26 -0.18 25.12
C MET A 415 -16.30 -1.21 24.61
N GLU A 416 -17.27 -0.73 23.83
CA GLU A 416 -18.31 -1.56 23.22
C GLU A 416 -18.20 -1.60 21.69
N TRP A 417 -18.14 -2.81 21.13
CA TRP A 417 -18.18 -3.10 19.71
C TRP A 417 -19.61 -3.10 19.17
N SER A 418 -19.79 -2.46 18.01
CA SER A 418 -21.01 -2.44 17.23
C SER A 418 -20.76 -2.82 15.77
N ARG A 419 -21.82 -3.25 15.09
CA ARG A 419 -21.85 -3.50 13.63
C ARG A 419 -22.93 -2.60 13.02
N PRO A 420 -22.63 -1.32 12.75
CA PRO A 420 -23.63 -0.38 12.26
C PRO A 420 -24.09 -0.71 10.83
N ALA A 421 -25.28 -0.24 10.49
CA ALA A 421 -25.76 -0.29 9.11
C ALA A 421 -24.90 0.64 8.23
N GLN A 422 -24.56 0.16 7.03
CA GLN A 422 -23.73 0.88 6.06
C GLN A 422 -24.59 1.30 4.86
N GLN A 423 -24.22 2.41 4.23
CA GLN A 423 -24.92 2.96 3.06
C GLN A 423 -23.98 2.99 1.84
N GLY A 424 -24.55 3.17 0.64
CA GLY A 424 -23.77 3.31 -0.59
C GLY A 424 -23.21 2.00 -1.15
N GLU A 425 -22.17 2.11 -1.98
CA GLU A 425 -21.56 0.99 -2.69
C GLU A 425 -20.40 0.40 -1.86
N ALA A 426 -20.74 -0.55 -0.98
CA ALA A 426 -19.76 -1.17 -0.08
C ALA A 426 -18.72 -2.00 -0.88
N PRO A 427 -17.41 -1.85 -0.58
CA PRO A 427 -16.36 -2.60 -1.27
C PRO A 427 -16.47 -4.11 -1.06
N THR A 428 -16.02 -4.88 -2.06
CA THR A 428 -15.99 -6.35 -2.01
C THR A 428 -15.14 -6.88 -0.82
N PRO A 429 -15.49 -8.03 -0.23
CA PRO A 429 -14.73 -8.67 0.84
C PRO A 429 -13.27 -8.88 0.47
N ARG A 430 -12.34 -8.43 1.32
CA ARG A 430 -10.92 -8.35 0.99
C ARG A 430 -9.99 -8.39 2.21
N SER A 431 -8.76 -8.84 1.97
CA SER A 431 -7.63 -8.70 2.89
C SER A 431 -6.40 -8.12 2.19
N GLY A 432 -5.46 -7.58 2.97
CA GLY A 432 -4.20 -7.02 2.46
C GLY A 432 -4.36 -5.67 1.77
N HIS A 433 -5.50 -5.00 1.95
CA HIS A 433 -5.75 -3.63 1.50
C HIS A 433 -5.11 -2.61 2.43
N ALA A 434 -4.71 -1.47 1.87
CA ALA A 434 -4.28 -0.33 2.67
C ALA A 434 -5.48 0.57 3.01
N GLY A 435 -5.43 1.20 4.19
CA GLY A 435 -6.41 2.18 4.65
C GLY A 435 -5.73 3.51 5.02
N LEU A 436 -6.31 4.64 4.60
CA LEU A 436 -5.79 5.98 4.91
C LEU A 436 -6.94 6.96 5.16
N THR A 437 -6.85 7.75 6.23
CA THR A 437 -7.85 8.75 6.60
C THR A 437 -7.42 10.15 6.16
N ILE A 438 -8.31 10.89 5.50
CA ILE A 438 -8.15 12.32 5.18
C ILE A 438 -9.45 13.03 5.60
N GLY A 439 -9.39 13.75 6.72
CA GLY A 439 -10.58 14.32 7.36
C GLY A 439 -11.62 13.25 7.70
N GLU A 440 -12.84 13.45 7.21
CA GLU A 440 -13.98 12.53 7.42
C GLU A 440 -13.97 11.27 6.55
N ASN A 441 -13.02 11.16 5.63
CA ASN A 441 -13.03 10.15 4.58
C ASN A 441 -11.91 9.12 4.81
N TRP A 442 -12.31 7.85 4.93
CA TRP A 442 -11.39 6.72 5.02
C TRP A 442 -11.31 5.98 3.69
N PHE A 443 -10.17 6.10 3.01
CA PHE A 443 -9.89 5.49 1.72
C PHE A 443 -9.35 4.07 1.90
N ILE A 444 -9.84 3.14 1.09
CA ILE A 444 -9.46 1.73 1.03
C ILE A 444 -8.95 1.41 -0.38
N VAL A 445 -7.71 0.93 -0.49
CA VAL A 445 -7.04 0.68 -1.79
C VAL A 445 -6.41 -0.71 -1.80
N GLY A 446 -6.61 -1.44 -2.90
CA GLY A 446 -6.07 -2.79 -3.12
C GLY A 446 -6.70 -3.87 -2.23
N GLY A 447 -5.89 -4.86 -1.88
CA GLY A 447 -6.31 -6.12 -1.28
C GLY A 447 -6.96 -7.08 -2.28
N GLY A 448 -7.53 -8.18 -1.79
CA GLY A 448 -8.23 -9.17 -2.63
C GLY A 448 -8.91 -10.29 -1.84
N ASP A 449 -9.57 -11.21 -2.56
CA ASP A 449 -10.38 -12.31 -2.00
C ASP A 449 -9.74 -13.72 -2.18
N ASN A 450 -8.42 -13.78 -2.33
CA ASN A 450 -7.62 -14.94 -2.80
C ASN A 450 -7.87 -15.39 -4.25
N LYS A 451 -8.89 -14.88 -4.95
CA LYS A 451 -9.15 -15.19 -6.38
C LYS A 451 -8.81 -14.01 -7.29
N SER A 452 -9.12 -12.81 -6.81
CA SER A 452 -8.97 -11.53 -7.50
C SER A 452 -8.42 -10.48 -6.55
N GLY A 453 -7.50 -9.64 -7.05
CA GLY A 453 -7.21 -8.35 -6.42
C GLY A 453 -8.36 -7.38 -6.68
N ALA A 454 -8.65 -6.51 -5.72
CA ALA A 454 -9.71 -5.52 -5.84
C ALA A 454 -9.30 -4.39 -6.80
N SER A 455 -10.15 -4.10 -7.77
CA SER A 455 -9.94 -3.05 -8.78
C SER A 455 -10.45 -1.69 -8.33
N GLU A 456 -11.35 -1.65 -7.36
CA GLU A 456 -11.98 -0.45 -6.83
C GLU A 456 -11.20 0.12 -5.64
N SER A 457 -10.92 1.42 -5.74
CA SER A 457 -10.48 2.28 -4.63
C SER A 457 -11.74 2.89 -4.01
N ALA A 458 -12.11 2.42 -2.82
CA ALA A 458 -13.32 2.83 -2.12
C ALA A 458 -13.02 3.93 -1.08
N VAL A 459 -14.04 4.67 -0.68
CA VAL A 459 -13.99 5.62 0.43
C VAL A 459 -15.23 5.47 1.30
N LEU A 460 -15.04 5.43 2.62
CA LEU A 460 -16.10 5.53 3.61
C LEU A 460 -16.10 6.95 4.18
N ASN A 461 -17.21 7.66 4.07
CA ASN A 461 -17.44 8.82 4.93
C ASN A 461 -17.80 8.31 6.34
N MET A 462 -16.91 8.55 7.32
CA MET A 462 -17.02 7.94 8.64
C MET A 462 -18.16 8.53 9.49
N SER A 463 -18.46 9.83 9.35
CA SER A 463 -19.62 10.47 9.99
C SER A 463 -20.98 9.88 9.55
N THR A 464 -21.16 9.57 8.26
CA THR A 464 -22.45 9.08 7.71
C THR A 464 -22.50 7.57 7.47
N LEU A 465 -21.37 6.88 7.59
CA LEU A 465 -21.17 5.47 7.24
C LEU A 465 -21.60 5.12 5.80
N THR A 466 -21.33 6.03 4.87
CA THR A 466 -21.64 5.88 3.44
C THR A 466 -20.39 5.56 2.64
N TRP A 467 -20.39 4.44 1.93
CA TRP A 467 -19.36 4.05 0.98
C TRP A 467 -19.57 4.66 -0.40
N SER A 468 -18.48 4.92 -1.11
CA SER A 468 -18.46 5.30 -2.52
C SER A 468 -17.19 4.79 -3.19
N VAL A 469 -17.25 4.51 -4.49
CA VAL A 469 -16.05 4.23 -5.30
C VAL A 469 -15.45 5.55 -5.78
N VAL A 470 -14.17 5.77 -5.50
CA VAL A 470 -13.43 6.98 -5.90
C VAL A 470 -12.80 6.77 -7.28
N ALA A 471 -12.12 5.63 -7.46
CA ALA A 471 -11.43 5.29 -8.69
C ALA A 471 -11.51 3.78 -8.92
N SER A 472 -11.48 3.35 -10.18
CA SER A 472 -11.38 1.94 -10.56
C SER A 472 -10.24 1.74 -11.55
N VAL A 473 -9.55 0.62 -11.45
CA VAL A 473 -8.46 0.24 -12.35
C VAL A 473 -8.73 -1.09 -13.04
N GLU A 474 -8.40 -1.18 -14.33
CA GLU A 474 -8.67 -2.38 -15.14
C GLU A 474 -7.45 -3.29 -15.26
N GLY A 475 -7.69 -4.60 -15.18
CA GLY A 475 -6.66 -5.63 -15.35
C GLY A 475 -5.73 -5.80 -14.13
N ARG A 476 -4.62 -6.52 -14.33
CA ARG A 476 -3.65 -6.83 -13.27
C ARG A 476 -2.62 -5.70 -13.12
N VAL A 477 -3.03 -4.63 -12.46
CA VAL A 477 -2.19 -3.45 -12.20
C VAL A 477 -1.69 -3.40 -10.75
N PRO A 478 -0.66 -2.59 -10.42
CA PRO A 478 -0.08 -2.52 -9.08
C PRO A 478 -1.07 -2.20 -7.96
N LEU A 479 -2.08 -1.38 -8.24
CA LEU A 479 -3.09 -0.96 -7.27
C LEU A 479 -4.06 -2.08 -6.87
N ALA A 480 -4.23 -3.10 -7.73
CA ALA A 480 -5.01 -4.30 -7.44
C ALA A 480 -4.10 -5.39 -6.84
N SER A 481 -3.43 -5.05 -5.74
CA SER A 481 -2.45 -5.90 -5.05
C SER A 481 -2.70 -5.99 -3.55
N GLU A 482 -2.26 -7.09 -2.94
CA GLU A 482 -2.19 -7.25 -1.49
C GLU A 482 -0.87 -6.70 -0.92
N GLY A 483 -0.91 -6.18 0.31
CA GLY A 483 0.27 -5.70 1.04
C GLY A 483 0.94 -4.46 0.44
N LEU A 484 0.22 -3.64 -0.33
CA LEU A 484 0.67 -2.30 -0.70
C LEU A 484 0.57 -1.34 0.50
N SER A 485 1.29 -0.22 0.46
CA SER A 485 1.12 0.86 1.44
C SER A 485 0.46 2.08 0.82
N LEU A 486 -0.22 2.87 1.65
CA LEU A 486 -0.92 4.10 1.26
C LEU A 486 -0.60 5.20 2.28
N VAL A 487 -0.11 6.36 1.83
CA VAL A 487 0.19 7.53 2.68
C VAL A 487 -0.36 8.81 2.06
N VAL A 488 -0.49 9.88 2.85
CA VAL A 488 -0.87 11.21 2.34
C VAL A 488 0.37 12.08 2.13
N SER A 489 0.38 12.84 1.04
CA SER A 489 1.28 13.97 0.80
C SER A 489 0.44 15.22 0.54
N SER A 490 0.96 16.40 0.87
CA SER A 490 0.36 17.67 0.43
C SER A 490 1.18 18.23 -0.72
N TYR A 491 0.53 18.51 -1.86
CA TYR A 491 1.16 19.13 -3.02
C TYR A 491 0.32 20.34 -3.43
N ASN A 492 0.94 21.52 -3.54
CA ASN A 492 0.27 22.80 -3.80
C ASN A 492 -0.92 23.12 -2.85
N GLY A 493 -0.88 22.59 -1.62
CA GLY A 493 -1.94 22.77 -0.61
C GLY A 493 -3.10 21.79 -0.71
N GLU A 494 -3.03 20.81 -1.60
CA GLU A 494 -4.05 19.77 -1.79
C GLU A 494 -3.51 18.40 -1.36
N ASP A 495 -4.34 17.63 -0.67
CA ASP A 495 -3.98 16.27 -0.22
C ASP A 495 -3.97 15.30 -1.41
N VAL A 496 -2.90 14.52 -1.54
CA VAL A 496 -2.70 13.50 -2.57
C VAL A 496 -2.38 12.18 -1.89
N LEU A 497 -3.09 11.11 -2.25
CA LEU A 497 -2.80 9.76 -1.80
C LEU A 497 -1.64 9.19 -2.61
N VAL A 498 -0.66 8.64 -1.92
CA VAL A 498 0.53 8.01 -2.50
C VAL A 498 0.53 6.52 -2.17
N ALA A 499 0.38 5.68 -3.19
CA ALA A 499 0.43 4.22 -3.07
C ALA A 499 1.78 3.68 -3.57
N PHE A 500 2.33 2.70 -2.84
CA PHE A 500 3.61 2.06 -3.18
C PHE A 500 3.58 0.55 -2.90
N GLY A 501 4.21 -0.21 -3.80
CA GLY A 501 4.47 -1.63 -3.62
C GLY A 501 3.25 -2.52 -3.79
N GLY A 502 3.26 -3.66 -3.10
CA GLY A 502 2.22 -4.69 -3.18
C GLY A 502 2.62 -5.88 -4.04
N TYR A 503 1.83 -6.94 -3.91
CA TYR A 503 1.95 -8.18 -4.67
C TYR A 503 0.61 -8.59 -5.31
N ASN A 504 0.64 -8.98 -6.59
CA ASN A 504 -0.53 -9.52 -7.30
C ASN A 504 -0.17 -10.70 -8.22
N GLY A 505 0.87 -11.46 -7.87
CA GLY A 505 1.57 -12.38 -8.79
C GLY A 505 2.91 -11.83 -9.28
N ARG A 506 3.08 -10.50 -9.23
CA ARG A 506 4.35 -9.78 -9.38
C ARG A 506 4.50 -8.81 -8.20
N TYR A 507 5.74 -8.58 -7.76
CA TYR A 507 6.06 -7.52 -6.80
C TYR A 507 6.12 -6.18 -7.54
N ASN A 508 5.74 -5.09 -6.89
CA ASN A 508 5.82 -3.75 -7.44
C ASN A 508 6.74 -2.80 -6.63
N ASN A 509 7.27 -1.75 -7.27
CA ASN A 509 7.99 -0.61 -6.66
C ASN A 509 7.69 0.72 -7.40
N GLU A 510 6.56 0.81 -8.07
CA GLU A 510 6.10 2.04 -8.70
C GLU A 510 5.33 2.88 -7.66
N ILE A 511 5.41 4.20 -7.83
CA ILE A 511 4.54 5.12 -7.10
C ILE A 511 3.30 5.34 -7.95
N ASN A 512 2.14 5.33 -7.30
CA ASN A 512 0.87 5.71 -7.88
C ASN A 512 0.27 6.83 -7.03
N LEU A 513 -0.28 7.87 -7.66
CA LEU A 513 -0.88 9.04 -7.04
C LEU A 513 -2.37 9.10 -7.35
N LEU A 514 -3.17 9.48 -6.36
CA LEU A 514 -4.58 9.78 -6.52
C LEU A 514 -4.90 11.10 -5.82
N LYS A 515 -5.39 12.07 -6.58
CA LYS A 515 -5.93 13.32 -6.04
C LYS A 515 -7.44 13.15 -5.81
N PRO A 516 -7.93 13.06 -4.56
CA PRO A 516 -9.34 12.86 -4.28
C PRO A 516 -10.13 14.17 -4.54
N SER A 517 -11.33 14.08 -5.10
CA SER A 517 -12.18 15.25 -5.28
C SER A 517 -12.80 15.72 -3.97
N HIS A 518 -12.66 17.00 -3.64
CA HIS A 518 -13.32 17.62 -2.47
C HIS A 518 -14.87 17.66 -2.57
N LYS A 519 -15.47 17.27 -3.69
CA LYS A 519 -16.93 17.17 -3.85
C LYS A 519 -17.41 15.79 -3.43
N SER A 520 -18.36 15.75 -2.51
CA SER A 520 -19.15 14.54 -2.22
C SER A 520 -19.96 14.17 -3.47
N THR A 521 -19.55 13.10 -4.16
CA THR A 521 -20.09 12.73 -5.47
C THR A 521 -21.42 11.99 -5.37
N LEU A 522 -22.45 12.68 -4.90
CA LEU A 522 -23.84 12.24 -5.09
C LEU A 522 -24.36 12.70 -6.47
N GLN A 523 -24.20 11.87 -7.48
CA GLN A 523 -25.15 11.82 -8.62
C GLN A 523 -25.41 10.38 -9.07
N PRO A 524 -26.68 9.92 -9.09
CA PRO A 524 -27.04 8.64 -9.68
C PRO A 524 -27.03 8.71 -11.20
N LYS A 525 -26.59 7.62 -11.85
CA LYS A 525 -26.61 7.45 -13.31
C LYS A 525 -28.00 7.77 -13.89
N THR A 526 -28.06 8.72 -14.82
CA THR A 526 -29.21 8.94 -15.71
C THR A 526 -28.73 8.84 -17.16
N LEU A 527 -29.59 8.31 -18.04
CA LEU A 527 -29.25 7.82 -19.38
C LEU A 527 -28.66 8.90 -20.32
N GLU A 528 -27.84 8.43 -21.27
CA GLU A 528 -27.44 9.19 -22.46
C GLU A 528 -28.63 9.55 -23.35
N ALA A 529 -28.64 10.78 -23.86
CA ALA A 529 -29.18 11.16 -25.17
C ALA A 529 -28.45 12.44 -25.66
N PRO A 530 -28.24 12.62 -26.98
CA PRO A 530 -27.21 13.55 -27.48
C PRO A 530 -27.65 15.00 -27.65
N LEU A 531 -26.65 15.89 -27.72
CA LEU A 531 -26.72 17.33 -27.96
C LEU A 531 -27.49 17.71 -29.24
N PRO A 532 -28.04 18.94 -29.26
CA PRO A 532 -27.95 19.79 -30.44
C PRO A 532 -27.19 21.11 -30.16
N VAL A 533 -26.41 21.53 -31.15
CA VAL A 533 -25.63 22.77 -31.16
C VAL A 533 -26.52 23.96 -31.50
N SER A 534 -26.35 25.12 -30.86
CA SER A 534 -26.58 26.44 -31.48
C SER A 534 -25.91 27.60 -30.72
N LEU A 535 -25.60 28.64 -31.49
CA LEU A 535 -24.74 29.78 -31.15
C LEU A 535 -25.54 30.98 -30.63
N SER A 536 -24.88 31.88 -29.88
CA SER A 536 -24.67 33.32 -30.21
C SER A 536 -24.83 34.32 -29.05
N ALA A 537 -24.15 35.47 -29.22
CA ALA A 537 -24.30 36.77 -28.54
C ALA A 537 -23.93 36.84 -27.03
N VAL A 538 -22.75 37.35 -26.66
CA VAL A 538 -22.32 38.78 -26.62
C VAL A 538 -22.81 39.54 -25.36
N ASN A 539 -21.86 39.91 -24.49
CA ASN A 539 -21.65 41.31 -24.15
C ASN A 539 -20.25 41.55 -23.55
N ASN A 540 -19.58 42.59 -24.05
CA ASN A 540 -18.30 43.08 -23.55
C ASN A 540 -18.50 43.96 -22.31
N ALA A 541 -17.55 43.91 -21.37
CA ALA A 541 -17.19 45.05 -20.55
C ALA A 541 -15.67 45.09 -20.39
N THR A 542 -15.02 46.03 -21.08
CA THR A 542 -13.58 46.21 -21.11
C THR A 542 -13.11 47.32 -20.16
N THR A 543 -12.03 47.04 -19.43
CA THR A 543 -10.99 48.00 -18.97
C THR A 543 -9.77 47.13 -18.58
N ARG A 544 -8.58 47.24 -19.22
CA ARG A 544 -7.59 48.35 -19.14
C ARG A 544 -7.16 48.63 -17.70
N ASP A 545 -5.90 48.87 -17.31
CA ASP A 545 -4.55 48.94 -17.92
C ASP A 545 -3.55 48.89 -16.72
N ILE A 546 -2.25 48.53 -16.75
CA ILE A 546 -1.24 48.12 -17.77
C ILE A 546 -0.10 47.39 -16.99
N GLU A 547 0.66 46.48 -17.61
CA GLU A 547 2.05 46.18 -17.20
C GLU A 547 3.00 46.23 -18.41
N SER A 548 4.19 46.79 -18.22
CA SER A 548 5.09 47.22 -19.29
C SER A 548 6.26 46.28 -19.52
N GLU A 549 6.51 45.94 -20.79
CA GLU A 549 7.71 45.27 -21.26
C GLU A 549 8.99 46.08 -20.95
N VAL A 550 10.08 45.37 -20.61
CA VAL A 550 11.44 45.74 -21.03
C VAL A 550 12.12 44.47 -21.54
N GLU A 551 12.62 44.55 -22.77
CA GLU A 551 13.10 43.43 -23.58
C GLU A 551 14.61 43.59 -23.88
N VAL A 552 15.26 42.51 -24.35
CA VAL A 552 16.60 42.49 -25.02
C VAL A 552 17.80 42.73 -24.06
N SER A 553 18.82 41.85 -23.98
CA SER A 553 19.61 41.35 -25.11
C SER A 553 20.27 39.99 -24.92
N GLN A 554 20.37 39.25 -26.02
CA GLN A 554 21.26 38.10 -26.20
C GLN A 554 22.71 38.57 -26.45
N GLU A 555 23.68 37.71 -26.11
CA GLU A 555 24.90 37.32 -26.87
C GLU A 555 25.92 36.65 -25.92
N SER A 556 26.85 35.77 -26.31
CA SER A 556 27.11 35.11 -27.61
C SER A 556 27.89 33.79 -27.38
N ARG A 557 28.05 32.97 -28.43
CA ARG A 557 28.77 31.68 -28.38
C ARG A 557 30.30 31.86 -28.36
N VAL A 558 30.97 31.20 -27.42
CA VAL A 558 32.44 31.02 -27.46
C VAL A 558 32.84 30.16 -28.66
N ARG A 559 33.85 30.59 -29.41
CA ARG A 559 34.55 29.76 -30.41
C ARG A 559 35.96 29.46 -29.94
N GLU A 560 36.31 28.18 -30.03
CA GLU A 560 37.64 27.62 -29.76
C GLU A 560 38.65 28.10 -30.80
N ILE A 561 39.84 28.52 -30.36
CA ILE A 561 40.95 28.92 -31.23
C ILE A 561 42.11 27.93 -31.04
N VAL A 562 42.39 27.18 -32.10
CA VAL A 562 43.56 26.29 -32.20
C VAL A 562 44.83 27.13 -32.33
N MET A 563 45.85 26.81 -31.53
CA MET A 563 47.18 27.41 -31.67
C MET A 563 48.05 26.58 -32.62
N ASP A 564 48.40 27.16 -33.78
CA ASP A 564 49.54 26.72 -34.59
C ASP A 564 50.73 27.66 -34.38
N ASN A 565 51.93 27.07 -34.37
CA ASN A 565 53.16 27.66 -33.86
C ASN A 565 54.05 28.23 -34.98
N ALA A 566 54.38 29.53 -34.93
CA ALA A 566 55.40 30.13 -35.79
C ALA A 566 56.16 31.28 -35.08
N ASN A 567 57.47 31.37 -35.34
CA ASN A 567 58.45 32.08 -34.53
C ASN A 567 58.92 33.40 -35.17
N ALA A 568 58.84 34.54 -34.47
CA ALA A 568 59.53 35.78 -34.79
C ALA A 568 59.67 36.68 -33.55
N GLY A 569 60.83 37.31 -33.33
CA GLY A 569 61.18 37.98 -32.07
C GLY A 569 61.08 39.52 -32.04
N SER A 570 61.22 40.04 -30.82
CA SER A 570 61.53 41.43 -30.39
C SER A 570 60.49 42.57 -30.59
N LYS A 571 59.58 42.70 -29.60
CA LYS A 571 59.18 43.96 -28.91
C LYS A 571 58.12 43.65 -27.84
N VAL A 572 58.51 43.43 -26.59
CA VAL A 572 57.60 42.88 -25.55
C VAL A 572 57.39 43.79 -24.33
N GLU A 573 58.35 44.66 -23.97
CA GLU A 573 58.27 45.41 -22.70
C GLU A 573 57.16 46.47 -22.65
N GLY A 574 56.83 47.14 -23.77
CA GLY A 574 55.83 48.22 -23.79
C GLY A 574 54.36 47.76 -23.73
N ASN A 575 54.03 46.56 -24.21
CA ASN A 575 52.63 46.05 -24.21
C ASN A 575 52.28 45.32 -22.90
N SER A 576 53.26 44.75 -22.20
CA SER A 576 53.03 43.95 -21.00
C SER A 576 52.42 44.79 -19.86
N GLU A 577 52.98 45.98 -19.59
CA GLU A 577 52.49 46.86 -18.53
C GLU A 577 51.06 47.36 -18.77
N HIS A 578 50.69 47.64 -20.03
CA HIS A 578 49.35 48.10 -20.38
C HIS A 578 48.30 46.99 -20.19
N ILE A 579 48.61 45.75 -20.58
CA ILE A 579 47.75 44.58 -20.33
C ILE A 579 47.60 44.33 -18.83
N ILE A 580 48.68 44.44 -18.05
CA ILE A 580 48.65 44.31 -16.58
C ILE A 580 47.78 45.40 -15.94
N ALA A 581 47.74 46.61 -16.48
CA ALA A 581 46.87 47.68 -15.99
C ALA A 581 45.38 47.37 -16.26
N ILE A 582 45.03 46.91 -17.46
CA ILE A 582 43.64 46.55 -17.82
C ILE A 582 43.15 45.37 -16.96
N LEU A 583 43.96 44.31 -16.82
CA LEU A 583 43.63 43.15 -15.99
C LEU A 583 43.47 43.51 -14.50
N LYS A 584 44.11 44.58 -14.01
CA LYS A 584 43.90 45.08 -12.65
C LYS A 584 42.57 45.81 -12.51
N SER A 585 42.18 46.67 -13.46
CA SER A 585 40.87 47.33 -13.41
C SER A 585 39.72 46.33 -13.55
N GLU A 586 39.81 45.37 -14.47
CA GLU A 586 38.80 44.30 -14.61
C GLU A 586 38.70 43.45 -13.33
N LYS A 587 39.84 43.16 -12.70
CA LYS A 587 39.86 42.46 -11.41
C LYS A 587 39.15 43.26 -10.32
N GLU A 588 39.42 44.56 -10.18
CA GLU A 588 38.78 45.41 -9.17
C GLU A 588 37.26 45.54 -9.40
N GLU A 589 36.82 45.60 -10.67
CA GLU A 589 35.40 45.61 -11.05
C GLU A 589 34.69 44.27 -10.78
N LEU A 590 35.37 43.15 -11.03
CA LEU A 590 34.87 41.81 -10.67
C LEU A 590 34.81 41.61 -9.15
N GLU A 591 35.81 42.07 -8.39
CA GLU A 591 35.79 42.02 -6.92
C GLU A 591 34.67 42.91 -6.35
N ALA A 592 34.42 44.09 -6.92
CA ALA A 592 33.29 44.94 -6.54
C ALA A 592 31.93 44.28 -6.85
N SER A 593 31.79 43.65 -8.01
CA SER A 593 30.58 42.95 -8.44
C SER A 593 30.28 41.74 -7.55
N LEU A 594 31.31 40.93 -7.24
CA LEU A 594 31.20 39.79 -6.34
C LEU A 594 30.75 40.19 -4.93
N ASN A 595 31.28 41.29 -4.39
CA ASN A 595 30.86 41.81 -3.08
C ASN A 595 29.39 42.26 -3.07
N LYS A 596 28.91 42.89 -4.16
CA LYS A 596 27.51 43.29 -4.31
C LYS A 596 26.58 42.07 -4.36
N GLU A 597 26.95 41.04 -5.12
CA GLU A 597 26.16 39.81 -5.28
C GLU A 597 26.15 38.97 -4.00
N GLN A 598 27.25 38.96 -3.23
CA GLN A 598 27.29 38.38 -1.87
C GLN A 598 26.33 39.08 -0.90
N MET A 599 26.25 40.42 -0.94
CA MET A 599 25.31 41.18 -0.11
C MET A 599 23.84 40.93 -0.51
N GLN A 600 23.54 40.86 -1.81
CA GLN A 600 22.20 40.47 -2.27
C GLN A 600 21.84 39.03 -1.85
N THR A 601 22.80 38.10 -1.93
CA THR A 601 22.63 36.71 -1.46
C THR A 601 22.35 36.64 0.04
N LEU A 602 23.01 37.48 0.85
CA LEU A 602 22.75 37.58 2.29
C LEU A 602 21.34 38.13 2.58
N GLN A 603 20.93 39.18 1.88
CA GLN A 603 19.59 39.76 2.04
C GLN A 603 18.49 38.76 1.67
N LEU A 604 18.60 38.10 0.51
CA LEU A 604 17.64 37.09 0.07
C LEU A 604 17.57 35.89 1.04
N ARG A 605 18.69 35.49 1.63
CA ARG A 605 18.69 34.45 2.69
C ARG A 605 17.95 34.91 3.94
N GLN A 606 18.11 36.17 4.36
CA GLN A 606 17.36 36.69 5.50
C GLN A 606 15.85 36.72 5.20
N GLU A 607 15.44 37.29 4.07
CA GLU A 607 14.04 37.33 3.65
C GLU A 607 13.41 35.93 3.54
N LEU A 608 14.18 34.93 3.07
CA LEU A 608 13.77 33.53 3.03
C LEU A 608 13.57 32.95 4.45
N THR A 609 14.51 33.17 5.39
CA THR A 609 14.34 32.71 6.78
C THR A 609 13.16 33.38 7.51
N GLU A 610 12.87 34.65 7.19
CA GLU A 610 11.67 35.32 7.71
C GLU A 610 10.38 34.80 7.06
N GLY A 611 10.41 34.46 5.78
CA GLY A 611 9.31 33.79 5.09
C GLY A 611 9.02 32.40 5.68
N GLU A 612 10.06 31.62 5.93
CA GLU A 612 9.98 30.32 6.60
C GLU A 612 9.36 30.44 8.01
N SER A 613 9.81 31.40 8.83
CA SER A 613 9.26 31.58 10.18
C SER A 613 7.76 31.92 10.15
N ARG A 614 7.34 32.89 9.32
CA ARG A 614 5.93 33.25 9.12
C ARG A 614 5.09 32.05 8.63
N ASN A 615 5.64 31.22 7.76
CA ASN A 615 4.98 30.00 7.28
C ASN A 615 4.82 28.95 8.40
N THR A 616 5.83 28.78 9.28
CA THR A 616 5.69 27.90 10.45
C THR A 616 4.64 28.37 11.44
N ASP A 617 4.46 29.69 11.62
CA ASP A 617 3.45 30.23 12.53
C ASP A 617 2.03 30.14 11.94
N LEU A 618 1.85 30.45 10.66
CA LEU A 618 0.59 30.23 9.94
C LEU A 618 0.15 28.76 9.97
N ASN A 619 1.08 27.81 9.86
CA ASN A 619 0.75 26.38 9.99
C ASN A 619 0.29 26.00 11.41
N LYS A 620 0.84 26.60 12.47
CA LYS A 620 0.37 26.40 13.85
C LYS A 620 -1.05 26.94 14.04
N GLU A 621 -1.33 28.14 13.51
CA GLU A 621 -2.67 28.72 13.55
C GLU A 621 -3.67 27.85 12.77
N LEU A 622 -3.34 27.44 11.55
CA LEU A 622 -4.18 26.59 10.72
C LEU A 622 -4.45 25.23 11.38
N GLN A 623 -3.47 24.63 12.04
CA GLN A 623 -3.66 23.40 12.82
C GLN A 623 -4.55 23.63 14.05
N SER A 624 -4.43 24.79 14.73
CA SER A 624 -5.31 25.16 15.84
C SER A 624 -6.76 25.34 15.38
N VAL A 625 -6.99 26.04 14.27
CA VAL A 625 -8.32 26.24 13.67
C VAL A 625 -8.93 24.90 13.21
N ARG A 626 -8.14 23.98 12.63
CA ARG A 626 -8.58 22.62 12.31
C ARG A 626 -9.02 21.85 13.56
N GLY A 627 -8.27 21.94 14.67
CA GLY A 627 -8.66 21.32 15.94
C GLY A 627 -9.94 21.90 16.55
N GLN A 628 -10.13 23.22 16.47
CA GLN A 628 -11.36 23.89 16.89
C GLN A 628 -12.55 23.46 16.03
N LEU A 629 -12.37 23.38 14.70
CA LEU A 629 -13.40 22.93 13.77
C LEU A 629 -13.84 21.49 14.06
N ALA A 630 -12.89 20.57 14.26
CA ALA A 630 -13.20 19.17 14.62
C ALA A 630 -13.96 19.08 15.96
N THR A 631 -13.61 19.92 16.93
CA THR A 631 -14.30 19.98 18.23
C THR A 631 -15.76 20.45 18.08
N GLU A 632 -16.01 21.51 17.31
CA GLU A 632 -17.37 21.99 17.04
C GLU A 632 -18.17 21.03 16.14
N GLN A 633 -17.54 20.34 15.18
CA GLN A 633 -18.19 19.28 14.40
C GLN A 633 -18.66 18.13 15.29
N SER A 634 -17.81 17.67 16.23
CA SER A 634 -18.19 16.67 17.24
C SER A 634 -19.35 17.15 18.13
N ARG A 635 -19.32 18.44 18.55
CA ARG A 635 -20.39 19.05 19.35
C ARG A 635 -21.72 19.14 18.58
N CYS A 636 -21.69 19.51 17.31
CA CYS A 636 -22.86 19.53 16.43
C CYS A 636 -23.43 18.11 16.23
N PHE A 637 -22.59 17.13 15.92
CA PHE A 637 -23.02 15.73 15.77
C PHE A 637 -23.69 15.19 17.05
N LYS A 638 -23.12 15.49 18.22
CA LYS A 638 -23.73 15.10 19.50
C LYS A 638 -25.12 15.72 19.70
N LEU A 639 -25.30 17.00 19.33
CA LEU A 639 -26.61 17.66 19.36
C LEU A 639 -27.61 17.06 18.35
N GLU A 640 -27.17 16.63 17.16
CA GLU A 640 -28.03 15.95 16.19
C GLU A 640 -28.54 14.60 16.70
N VAL A 641 -27.68 13.82 17.35
CA VAL A 641 -28.07 12.56 18.01
C VAL A 641 -29.10 12.80 19.12
N ASP A 642 -28.87 13.79 19.98
CA ASP A 642 -29.79 14.13 21.08
C ASP A 642 -31.15 14.63 20.55
N VAL A 643 -31.15 15.39 19.44
CA VAL A 643 -32.37 15.80 18.72
C VAL A 643 -33.11 14.60 18.11
N ALA A 644 -32.40 13.62 17.56
CA ALA A 644 -33.00 12.40 17.03
C ALA A 644 -33.67 11.56 18.13
N GLU A 645 -33.00 11.39 19.28
CA GLU A 645 -33.56 10.68 20.44
C GLU A 645 -34.82 11.39 20.99
N LEU A 646 -34.80 12.73 21.08
CA LEU A 646 -35.97 13.51 21.49
C LEU A 646 -37.15 13.37 20.52
N ARG A 647 -36.89 13.31 19.20
CA ARG A 647 -37.94 13.05 18.19
C ARG A 647 -38.54 11.65 18.34
N GLN A 648 -37.72 10.63 18.60
CA GLN A 648 -38.20 9.28 18.85
C GLN A 648 -39.07 9.22 20.12
N LYS A 649 -38.63 9.86 21.22
CA LYS A 649 -39.42 9.96 22.46
C LYS A 649 -40.77 10.63 22.22
N LEU A 650 -40.81 11.74 21.47
CA LEU A 650 -42.05 12.42 21.10
C LEU A 650 -43.01 11.48 20.36
N GLN A 651 -42.52 10.73 19.37
CA GLN A 651 -43.32 9.78 18.61
C GLN A 651 -43.91 8.66 19.49
N THR A 652 -43.14 8.14 20.47
CA THR A 652 -43.66 7.15 21.42
C THR A 652 -44.70 7.72 22.38
N LEU A 653 -44.60 9.00 22.72
CA LEU A 653 -45.57 9.68 23.57
C LEU A 653 -46.91 9.87 22.85
N GLU A 654 -46.89 10.22 21.56
CA GLU A 654 -48.10 10.26 20.72
C GLU A 654 -48.80 8.89 20.60
N THR A 655 -48.05 7.79 20.51
CA THR A 655 -48.66 6.44 20.47
C THR A 655 -49.31 6.06 21.80
N LEU A 656 -48.64 6.34 22.93
CA LEU A 656 -49.21 6.09 24.26
C LEU A 656 -50.46 6.94 24.53
N GLN A 657 -50.49 8.19 24.02
CA GLN A 657 -51.67 9.05 24.13
C GLN A 657 -52.88 8.49 23.36
N LYS A 658 -52.67 7.93 22.16
CA LYS A 658 -53.73 7.25 21.38
C LYS A 658 -54.24 5.99 22.07
N GLU A 659 -53.37 5.20 22.70
CA GLU A 659 -53.78 4.04 23.50
C GLU A 659 -54.58 4.45 24.74
N LEU A 660 -54.15 5.52 25.44
CA LEU A 660 -54.87 6.05 26.60
C LEU A 660 -56.28 6.52 26.24
N GLU A 661 -56.45 7.24 25.13
CA GLU A 661 -57.78 7.63 24.63
C GLU A 661 -58.67 6.40 24.32
N LEU A 662 -58.08 5.36 23.72
CA LEU A 662 -58.80 4.13 23.38
C LEU A 662 -59.25 3.38 24.64
N LEU A 663 -58.38 3.26 25.64
CA LEU A 663 -58.71 2.69 26.95
C LEU A 663 -59.78 3.50 27.69
N GLN A 664 -59.72 4.83 27.63
CA GLN A 664 -60.76 5.71 28.22
C GLN A 664 -62.14 5.48 27.55
N ARG A 665 -62.18 5.34 26.21
CA ARG A 665 -63.42 5.01 25.49
C ARG A 665 -63.95 3.63 25.87
N GLN A 666 -63.09 2.60 25.94
CA GLN A 666 -63.49 1.26 26.38
C GLN A 666 -64.03 1.25 27.82
N LYS A 667 -63.39 1.99 28.73
CA LYS A 667 -63.86 2.14 30.11
C LYS A 667 -65.26 2.77 30.17
N ALA A 668 -65.49 3.88 29.44
CA ALA A 668 -66.79 4.54 29.40
C ALA A 668 -67.91 3.62 28.87
N VAL A 669 -67.63 2.82 27.84
CA VAL A 669 -68.58 1.81 27.31
C VAL A 669 -68.86 0.71 28.34
N SER A 670 -67.83 0.23 29.04
CA SER A 670 -67.98 -0.78 30.11
C SER A 670 -68.81 -0.26 31.29
N GLU A 671 -68.58 0.97 31.74
CA GLU A 671 -69.34 1.61 32.81
C GLU A 671 -70.81 1.86 32.40
N GLN A 672 -71.06 2.27 31.16
CA GLN A 672 -72.42 2.38 30.62
C GLN A 672 -73.12 1.02 30.56
N ALA A 673 -72.44 -0.03 30.07
CA ALA A 673 -72.99 -1.39 30.04
C ALA A 673 -73.35 -1.88 31.44
N ALA A 674 -72.44 -1.73 32.42
CA ALA A 674 -72.69 -2.08 33.82
C ALA A 674 -73.87 -1.29 34.43
N SER A 675 -74.03 -0.01 34.07
CA SER A 675 -75.17 0.81 34.53
C SER A 675 -76.51 0.33 33.95
N ASN A 676 -76.51 -0.11 32.69
CA ASN A 676 -77.70 -0.64 32.02
C ASN A 676 -78.09 -2.03 32.56
N THR A 677 -77.10 -2.91 32.82
CA THR A 677 -77.34 -4.20 33.49
C THR A 677 -77.93 -3.99 34.89
N LYS A 678 -77.44 -3.00 35.67
CA LYS A 678 -78.04 -2.64 36.96
C LYS A 678 -79.49 -2.17 36.85
N ARG A 679 -79.83 -1.39 35.82
CA ARG A 679 -81.21 -0.96 35.54
C ARG A 679 -82.12 -2.12 35.12
N GLN A 680 -81.60 -3.11 34.40
CA GLN A 680 -82.34 -4.33 34.06
C GLN A 680 -82.53 -5.24 35.29
N SER A 681 -81.53 -5.37 36.17
CA SER A 681 -81.66 -6.18 37.40
C SER A 681 -82.61 -5.59 38.46
N SER A 682 -82.93 -4.28 38.38
CA SER A 682 -83.93 -3.64 39.26
C SER A 682 -85.38 -3.75 38.73
N GLY A 683 -85.61 -4.39 37.59
CA GLY A 683 -86.89 -4.40 36.88
C GLY A 683 -87.76 -5.65 37.09
N GLY A 684 -87.37 -6.62 37.92
CA GLY A 684 -88.10 -7.88 38.06
C GLY A 684 -88.01 -8.51 39.46
N VAL A 685 -89.08 -9.24 39.81
CA VAL A 685 -89.28 -10.07 41.01
C VAL A 685 -89.57 -9.29 42.31
N TRP A 686 -90.86 -9.05 42.55
CA TRP A 686 -91.46 -8.93 43.90
C TRP A 686 -92.60 -9.94 44.03
N GLY A 687 -92.67 -10.64 45.18
CA GLY A 687 -93.63 -11.71 45.47
C GLY A 687 -93.17 -13.07 44.89
N TRP A 688 -93.14 -14.18 45.63
CA TRP A 688 -93.73 -14.49 46.95
C TRP A 688 -92.81 -15.45 47.72
N LEU A 689 -92.77 -15.37 49.07
CA LEU A 689 -92.59 -16.52 49.99
C LEU A 689 -92.60 -16.10 51.47
N ALA A 690 -93.74 -16.30 52.13
CA ALA A 690 -93.92 -16.52 53.57
C ALA A 690 -95.26 -17.29 53.69
N GLY A 691 -95.29 -18.53 54.18
CA GLY A 691 -95.49 -18.85 55.61
C GLY A 691 -96.97 -18.63 55.99
N SER A 692 -97.78 -19.62 56.39
CA SER A 692 -97.52 -20.92 57.04
C SER A 692 -98.75 -21.87 56.87
N PRO A 693 -98.73 -23.15 57.31
CA PRO A 693 -99.71 -24.17 56.88
C PRO A 693 -100.90 -24.38 57.82
N HIS A 694 -102.00 -24.96 57.31
CA HIS A 694 -102.79 -25.98 58.01
C HIS A 694 -103.61 -26.86 57.05
N GLU A 695 -103.99 -28.04 57.55
CA GLU A 695 -104.65 -29.15 56.86
C GLU A 695 -106.13 -28.88 56.50
N LYS A 696 -106.64 -29.50 55.41
CA LYS A 696 -107.50 -30.72 55.45
C LYS A 696 -108.09 -31.08 54.08
N ASP A 697 -108.34 -32.38 53.91
CA ASP A 697 -109.47 -33.08 53.25
C ASP A 697 -110.35 -32.26 52.25
N ASP A 698 -110.76 -32.78 51.08
CA ASP A 698 -111.22 -34.15 50.84
C ASP A 698 -111.13 -34.59 49.35
N SER A 699 -111.40 -35.89 49.13
CA SER A 699 -111.42 -36.60 47.82
C SER A 699 -112.74 -36.32 47.04
N PRO A 700 -113.00 -36.78 45.79
CA PRO A 700 -112.57 -38.04 45.13
C PRO A 700 -111.66 -37.89 43.88
#